data_AF-A0A9C8GM84-F1
#
_entry.id   AF-A0A9C8GM84-F1
#
_cell.length_a   1.000
_cell.length_b   1.000
_cell.length_c   1.000
_cell.angle_alpha   90.00
_cell.angle_beta   90.00
_cell.angle_gamma   90.00
#
_symmetry.space_group_name_H-M   'P 1'
#
loop_
_entity.id
_entity.type
_entity.pdbx_description
1 polymer ?
#
loop_
_entity_poly.entity_id
_entity_poly.type
_entity_poly.pdbx_seq_one_letter_code
_entity_poly.pdbx_strand_id
1 'polypeptide(L)'
;MHVLRQGLKSIQRGALAALVLLLASPGWPMTYGQPAHTSHPHDEQQRAGATYYVANPPLGNDANPGTAGAPWAHCPGMPGWTGSATLQAGDTVYFDSGGTWETATGSALLQVVGGVTYDGSTWGTGERATLRANAGLHRSVINLMEDHPDLPTIVRGFEVDANGQETSGIAINWPQSAGSMTGAVKRIEDCVVHDVFSQSGAGSYEYGIVVSSGWGGHRRVSNVEILDCEVYNISRGGVNIYAANDDPNSGISNVLVRGCEIYATGLDPNYAGSALVAKNHTANVVFEYNTVRDPVRGIGIGISTHDATFDGPENLVIRHNIVANSAHAGVYIQAANLSVEIYGNLFSNNRYEGINFASGLTGDLAARVYNNTFYHNYPLSWGSDVRVYDNSANISALEFTNNIIYTTGAVANTRSLLDTAGRITQHTHNLYYRPGGGTLVVAQGSSYYAGNITAWEPTALTADPLFRDPSDLPSGFTGLFGVDIRPNREGLNITAASPARDSGATLPAPYERSINSVIRPCGAGWDIGAYEFTPSLTLHGAPGNRAVRLTWRVDVTLPATTTWTIRYDGPAGDQPSPVAGLPEPARAYTLTGLTNYTWYTVTLHAVGATPLSDTVRVMPTDRFIYLPLITSKKSYLLSPVSDASLRGDRRPTACPERSEGK
;
A
#
# COMPACT_ATOMS: atom_id res chain seq x y z
N MET A 1 3.86 17.99 13.44
CA MET A 1 2.67 17.13 13.19
C MET A 1 3.07 15.81 12.53
N HIS A 2 4.09 15.80 11.65
CA HIS A 2 4.75 14.59 11.13
C HIS A 2 5.46 13.78 12.25
N VAL A 3 6.24 14.46 13.09
CA VAL A 3 6.92 13.90 14.28
C VAL A 3 5.98 13.24 15.31
N LEU A 4 4.76 13.76 15.46
CA LEU A 4 3.74 13.21 16.39
C LEU A 4 3.03 11.96 15.82
N ARG A 5 3.02 11.78 14.49
CA ARG A 5 2.46 10.59 13.83
C ARG A 5 3.44 9.42 13.83
N GLN A 6 4.74 9.68 13.75
CA GLN A 6 5.78 8.64 13.82
C GLN A 6 6.00 8.14 15.26
N GLY A 7 5.97 9.03 16.25
CA GLY A 7 6.05 8.64 17.67
C GLY A 7 4.91 7.72 18.16
N LEU A 8 3.68 7.91 17.68
CA LEU A 8 2.58 6.98 18.00
C LEU A 8 2.72 5.61 17.31
N LYS A 9 3.33 5.55 16.11
CA LYS A 9 3.60 4.30 15.40
C LYS A 9 4.68 3.46 16.09
N SER A 10 5.74 4.07 16.62
CA SER A 10 6.79 3.29 17.33
C SER A 10 6.35 2.82 18.72
N ILE A 11 5.57 3.63 19.45
CA ILE A 11 5.04 3.27 20.79
C ILE A 11 4.03 2.11 20.70
N GLN A 12 3.18 2.06 19.67
CA GLN A 12 2.25 0.93 19.48
C GLN A 12 2.97 -0.35 19.05
N ARG A 13 4.10 -0.26 18.32
CA ARG A 13 4.87 -1.42 17.84
C ARG A 13 5.71 -2.08 18.95
N GLY A 14 6.33 -1.29 19.83
CA GLY A 14 7.14 -1.82 20.94
C GLY A 14 6.33 -2.49 22.05
N ALA A 15 5.11 -2.01 22.33
CA ALA A 15 4.27 -2.55 23.40
C ALA A 15 3.51 -3.83 23.01
N LEU A 16 3.24 -4.05 21.72
CA LEU A 16 2.47 -5.22 21.25
C LEU A 16 3.32 -6.45 20.96
N ALA A 17 4.61 -6.28 20.64
CA ALA A 17 5.54 -7.40 20.46
C ALA A 17 5.66 -8.29 21.70
N ALA A 18 5.45 -7.72 22.90
CA ALA A 18 5.45 -8.46 24.16
C ALA A 18 4.15 -9.26 24.43
N LEU A 19 3.06 -9.01 23.69
CA LEU A 19 1.74 -9.62 23.96
C LEU A 19 1.34 -10.70 22.93
N VAL A 20 2.04 -10.80 21.79
CA VAL A 20 1.70 -11.72 20.68
C VAL A 20 2.17 -13.17 20.92
N LEU A 21 2.87 -13.47 22.02
CA LEU A 21 3.38 -14.83 22.29
C LEU A 21 2.32 -15.86 22.75
N LEU A 22 1.02 -15.54 22.74
CA LEU A 22 0.01 -16.39 23.43
C LEU A 22 -1.29 -16.72 22.69
N LEU A 23 -1.46 -16.39 21.40
CA LEU A 23 -2.63 -16.85 20.64
C LEU A 23 -2.25 -17.28 19.22
N ALA A 24 -1.65 -18.48 19.12
CA ALA A 24 -1.59 -19.23 17.88
C ALA A 24 -2.88 -20.04 17.72
N SER A 25 -3.61 -19.84 16.63
CA SER A 25 -4.58 -20.82 16.13
C SER A 25 -4.60 -20.83 14.60
N PRO A 26 -4.92 -21.99 13.98
CA PRO A 26 -4.34 -22.41 12.72
C PRO A 26 -5.27 -22.20 11.52
N GLY A 27 -4.70 -22.06 10.32
CA GLY A 27 -5.47 -22.14 9.07
C GLY A 27 -4.85 -21.39 7.89
N TRP A 28 -3.69 -21.85 7.39
CA TRP A 28 -3.21 -21.51 6.06
C TRP A 28 -2.83 -22.81 5.34
N PRO A 29 -3.51 -23.20 4.24
CA PRO A 29 -2.91 -24.03 3.23
C PRO A 29 -2.36 -23.10 2.15
N MET A 30 -1.15 -22.59 2.34
CA MET A 30 -0.30 -22.25 1.20
C MET A 30 0.69 -23.39 1.06
N THR A 31 0.36 -24.35 0.19
CA THR A 31 1.34 -25.29 -0.35
C THR A 31 2.34 -24.51 -1.19
N TYR A 32 3.33 -23.91 -0.54
CA TYR A 32 4.63 -23.72 -1.15
C TYR A 32 5.24 -25.10 -1.33
N GLY A 33 5.59 -25.46 -2.56
CA GLY A 33 6.29 -26.71 -2.85
C GLY A 33 7.59 -26.76 -2.04
N GLN A 34 7.59 -27.55 -0.98
CA GLN A 34 8.82 -27.94 -0.32
C GLN A 34 9.62 -28.82 -1.28
N PRO A 35 10.90 -28.53 -1.58
CA PRO A 35 11.77 -29.55 -2.14
C PRO A 35 11.92 -30.67 -1.10
N ALA A 36 11.84 -31.92 -1.57
CA ALA A 36 11.95 -33.11 -0.74
C ALA A 36 13.26 -33.10 0.07
N HIS A 37 13.15 -32.95 1.40
CA HIS A 37 14.24 -33.28 2.30
C HIS A 37 14.47 -34.79 2.26
N THR A 38 15.51 -35.21 1.54
CA THR A 38 16.13 -36.51 1.81
C THR A 38 16.97 -36.34 3.07
N SER A 39 16.53 -36.99 4.14
CA SER A 39 17.22 -36.98 5.43
C SER A 39 18.52 -37.77 5.33
N HIS A 40 19.65 -37.08 5.22
CA HIS A 40 20.95 -37.63 5.62
C HIS A 40 21.31 -37.06 6.99
N PRO A 41 21.66 -37.89 7.98
CA PRO A 41 22.03 -37.43 9.30
C PRO A 41 23.49 -37.00 9.27
N HIS A 42 23.75 -35.69 9.32
CA HIS A 42 25.04 -35.16 9.75
C HIS A 42 24.80 -34.18 10.89
N ASP A 43 25.41 -34.49 12.02
CA ASP A 43 25.58 -33.62 13.18
C ASP A 43 26.14 -32.25 12.74
N GLU A 44 25.31 -31.21 12.76
CA GLU A 44 25.78 -29.82 12.79
C GLU A 44 25.13 -29.10 13.96
N GLN A 45 25.95 -28.79 14.98
CA GLN A 45 25.68 -27.69 15.89
C GLN A 45 25.49 -26.42 15.06
N GLN A 46 24.24 -25.97 14.89
CA GLN A 46 23.94 -24.62 14.42
C GLN A 46 24.66 -23.61 15.33
N ARG A 47 25.80 -23.09 14.90
CA ARG A 47 26.46 -21.98 15.58
C ARG A 47 25.56 -20.76 15.42
N ALA A 48 25.12 -20.18 16.53
CA ALA A 48 24.55 -18.84 16.53
C ALA A 48 25.58 -17.87 15.93
N GLY A 49 25.18 -17.06 14.95
CA GLY A 49 26.06 -16.06 14.35
C GLY A 49 26.48 -14.99 15.36
N ALA A 50 27.59 -14.32 15.06
CA ALA A 50 28.13 -13.27 15.90
C ALA A 50 27.29 -11.98 15.80
N THR A 51 27.36 -11.16 16.85
CA THR A 51 26.68 -9.85 16.89
C THR A 51 27.70 -8.73 16.97
N TYR A 52 27.55 -7.76 16.08
CA TYR A 52 28.44 -6.60 15.98
C TYR A 52 27.66 -5.28 16.03
N TYR A 53 28.37 -4.22 16.41
CA TYR A 53 27.81 -2.87 16.59
C TYR A 53 28.69 -1.84 15.88
N VAL A 54 28.05 -0.86 15.23
CA VAL A 54 28.68 0.21 14.46
C VAL A 54 28.13 1.56 14.93
N ALA A 55 28.99 2.49 15.30
CA ALA A 55 28.61 3.83 15.73
C ALA A 55 29.56 4.89 15.17
N ASN A 56 29.14 6.14 15.07
CA ASN A 56 30.07 7.23 14.79
C ASN A 56 30.96 7.56 16.01
N PRO A 57 32.01 8.39 15.85
CA PRO A 57 32.77 8.92 16.98
C PRO A 57 31.87 9.64 18.01
N PRO A 58 32.22 9.61 19.31
CA PRO A 58 33.50 9.13 19.85
C PRO A 58 33.55 7.63 20.18
N LEU A 59 32.44 6.89 20.08
CA LEU A 59 32.38 5.47 20.47
C LEU A 59 32.96 4.55 19.38
N GLY A 60 32.68 4.86 18.12
CA GLY A 60 33.12 4.07 16.98
C GLY A 60 34.61 4.14 16.71
N ASN A 61 35.26 2.97 16.60
CA ASN A 61 36.62 2.83 16.09
C ASN A 61 36.79 1.44 15.47
N ASP A 62 37.31 1.33 14.24
CA ASP A 62 37.46 0.04 13.54
C ASP A 62 38.49 -0.92 14.17
N ALA A 63 39.33 -0.41 15.08
CA ALA A 63 40.20 -1.23 15.91
C ALA A 63 39.48 -1.89 17.10
N ASN A 64 38.23 -1.48 17.38
CA ASN A 64 37.42 -2.06 18.45
C ASN A 64 36.96 -3.48 18.10
N PRO A 65 36.57 -4.30 19.11
CA PRO A 65 36.07 -5.65 18.86
C PRO A 65 34.65 -5.70 18.24
N GLY A 66 33.98 -4.56 18.07
CA GLY A 66 32.63 -4.50 17.49
C GLY A 66 31.52 -4.85 18.47
N THR A 67 31.78 -4.77 19.78
CA THR A 67 30.76 -5.01 20.83
C THR A 67 29.95 -3.73 21.11
N ALA A 68 28.78 -3.83 21.75
CA ALA A 68 27.96 -2.65 22.05
C ALA A 68 28.68 -1.56 22.87
N GLY A 69 29.60 -1.95 23.77
CA GLY A 69 30.40 -1.01 24.57
C GLY A 69 31.67 -0.51 23.88
N ALA A 70 32.06 -1.13 22.77
CA ALA A 70 33.21 -0.75 21.94
C ALA A 70 32.88 -1.09 20.48
N PRO A 71 32.01 -0.28 19.84
CA PRO A 71 31.52 -0.52 18.49
C PRO A 71 32.57 -0.14 17.45
N TRP A 72 32.44 -0.68 16.24
CA TRP A 72 33.22 -0.23 15.10
C TRP A 72 32.81 1.17 14.62
N ALA A 73 33.67 1.84 13.83
CA ALA A 73 33.29 3.08 13.16
C ALA A 73 32.59 2.80 11.82
N HIS A 74 33.04 1.76 11.10
CA HIS A 74 32.47 1.21 9.88
C HIS A 74 32.34 -0.32 10.05
N CYS A 75 31.64 -1.02 9.17
CA CYS A 75 31.66 -2.49 9.15
C CYS A 75 32.28 -3.01 7.85
N PRO A 76 32.64 -4.31 7.79
CA PRO A 76 33.05 -4.93 6.54
C PRO A 76 32.03 -4.69 5.42
N GLY A 77 32.51 -4.22 4.26
CA GLY A 77 31.68 -3.84 3.12
C GLY A 77 31.42 -2.33 2.98
N MET A 78 31.83 -1.52 3.96
CA MET A 78 31.75 -0.05 3.87
C MET A 78 33.08 0.58 3.40
N PRO A 79 33.05 1.64 2.59
CA PRO A 79 34.21 2.48 2.35
C PRO A 79 34.78 3.01 3.66
N GLY A 80 36.11 2.92 3.83
CA GLY A 80 36.79 3.39 5.04
C GLY A 80 36.93 2.35 6.16
N TRP A 81 36.38 1.13 6.01
CA TRP A 81 36.65 0.04 6.94
C TRP A 81 38.14 -0.29 7.02
N THR A 82 38.70 -0.19 8.22
CA THR A 82 40.13 -0.51 8.50
C THR A 82 40.34 -1.66 9.47
N GLY A 83 39.26 -2.29 9.95
CA GLY A 83 39.33 -3.43 10.85
C GLY A 83 39.67 -4.74 10.12
N SER A 84 39.80 -5.82 10.88
CA SER A 84 40.21 -7.15 10.37
C SER A 84 39.12 -8.22 10.42
N ALA A 85 37.96 -7.90 11.02
CA ALA A 85 36.83 -8.83 11.06
C ALA A 85 36.28 -9.11 9.65
N THR A 86 35.77 -10.33 9.45
CA THR A 86 35.03 -10.75 8.26
C THR A 86 33.66 -11.23 8.72
N LEU A 87 32.59 -10.75 8.10
CA LEU A 87 31.23 -11.18 8.41
C LEU A 87 30.97 -12.55 7.78
N GLN A 88 30.23 -13.39 8.50
CA GLN A 88 29.80 -14.71 8.06
C GLN A 88 28.28 -14.78 8.06
N ALA A 89 27.71 -15.63 7.21
CA ALA A 89 26.28 -15.87 7.20
C ALA A 89 25.79 -16.29 8.60
N GLY A 90 24.67 -15.72 9.03
CA GLY A 90 24.14 -15.83 10.39
C GLY A 90 24.50 -14.66 11.30
N ASP A 91 25.53 -13.87 10.96
CA ASP A 91 25.91 -12.69 11.75
C ASP A 91 24.83 -11.60 11.72
N THR A 92 24.84 -10.75 12.75
CA THR A 92 24.02 -9.54 12.84
C THR A 92 24.88 -8.31 13.11
N VAL A 93 24.65 -7.23 12.36
CA VAL A 93 25.33 -5.94 12.51
C VAL A 93 24.30 -4.87 12.85
N TYR A 94 24.39 -4.32 14.06
CA TYR A 94 23.57 -3.22 14.52
C TYR A 94 24.28 -1.88 14.27
N PHE A 95 23.59 -0.93 13.67
CA PHE A 95 24.04 0.45 13.53
C PHE A 95 23.38 1.31 14.61
N ASP A 96 24.11 2.27 15.16
CA ASP A 96 23.53 3.29 16.03
C ASP A 96 22.45 4.04 15.25
N SER A 97 21.20 3.93 15.71
CA SER A 97 20.04 4.54 15.08
C SER A 97 20.06 6.07 15.08
N GLY A 98 20.96 6.69 15.85
CA GLY A 98 21.25 8.14 15.77
C GLY A 98 22.41 8.50 14.85
N GLY A 99 23.10 7.50 14.28
CA GLY A 99 24.30 7.68 13.49
C GLY A 99 24.03 8.06 12.03
N THR A 100 25.04 8.67 11.40
CA THR A 100 25.08 8.98 9.96
C THR A 100 26.42 8.55 9.38
N TRP A 101 26.38 7.79 8.30
CA TRP A 101 27.54 7.40 7.53
C TRP A 101 27.41 7.95 6.12
N GLU A 102 28.49 8.50 5.60
CA GLU A 102 28.50 9.15 4.30
C GLU A 102 29.68 8.67 3.45
N THR A 103 29.51 8.58 2.13
CA THR A 103 30.62 8.30 1.22
C THR A 103 30.50 9.10 -0.08
N ALA A 104 31.65 9.52 -0.61
CA ALA A 104 31.78 10.09 -1.95
C ALA A 104 32.54 9.14 -2.91
N THR A 105 32.85 7.92 -2.48
CA THR A 105 33.67 6.96 -3.24
C THR A 105 33.15 5.53 -3.09
N GLY A 106 33.61 4.65 -3.99
CA GLY A 106 33.24 3.23 -3.99
C GLY A 106 32.03 2.92 -4.89
N SER A 107 31.70 1.64 -5.00
CA SER A 107 30.53 1.20 -5.76
C SER A 107 29.23 1.29 -4.96
N ALA A 108 29.30 1.23 -3.63
CA ALA A 108 28.19 1.47 -2.72
C ALA A 108 28.70 1.98 -1.36
N LEU A 109 27.80 2.52 -0.52
CA LEU A 109 28.12 2.86 0.86
C LEU A 109 28.14 1.61 1.73
N LEU A 110 27.17 0.71 1.56
CA LEU A 110 27.14 -0.58 2.23
C LEU A 110 27.03 -1.71 1.19
N GLN A 111 28.10 -2.48 1.04
CA GLN A 111 28.09 -3.77 0.35
C GLN A 111 27.70 -4.84 1.37
N VAL A 112 26.52 -5.45 1.22
CA VAL A 112 26.07 -6.47 2.19
C VAL A 112 26.60 -7.86 1.85
N VAL A 113 26.85 -8.64 2.90
CA VAL A 113 27.26 -10.04 2.81
C VAL A 113 26.03 -10.95 2.83
N GLY A 114 26.06 -12.01 2.00
CA GLY A 114 24.97 -12.98 1.91
C GLY A 114 24.70 -13.69 3.24
N GLY A 115 23.43 -13.75 3.67
CA GLY A 115 23.02 -14.42 4.91
C GLY A 115 23.25 -13.61 6.19
N VAL A 116 23.62 -12.33 6.10
CA VAL A 116 23.83 -11.43 7.25
C VAL A 116 22.61 -10.52 7.46
N THR A 117 22.34 -10.20 8.72
CA THR A 117 21.34 -9.18 9.10
C THR A 117 22.01 -7.85 9.41
N TYR A 118 21.55 -6.77 8.78
CA TYR A 118 21.94 -5.39 9.05
C TYR A 118 20.73 -4.63 9.59
N ASP A 119 20.88 -4.03 10.76
CA ASP A 119 19.80 -3.39 11.51
C ASP A 119 20.16 -1.95 11.90
N GLY A 120 19.42 -0.99 11.35
CA GLY A 120 19.61 0.43 11.60
C GLY A 120 18.69 1.06 12.66
N SER A 121 17.77 0.32 13.27
CA SER A 121 16.69 0.94 14.06
C SER A 121 16.57 0.43 15.49
N THR A 122 17.11 -0.74 15.82
CA THR A 122 16.86 -1.37 17.14
C THR A 122 17.90 -1.05 18.22
N TRP A 123 19.05 -0.47 17.86
CA TRP A 123 20.09 -0.08 18.80
C TRP A 123 20.49 1.39 18.59
N GLY A 124 20.72 2.13 19.67
CA GLY A 124 21.00 3.56 19.63
C GLY A 124 19.87 4.41 20.22
N THR A 125 19.92 5.72 20.00
CA THR A 125 18.93 6.68 20.54
C THR A 125 18.11 7.41 19.48
N GLY A 126 18.40 7.19 18.19
CA GLY A 126 17.64 7.76 17.09
C GLY A 126 16.51 6.83 16.61
N GLU A 127 15.87 7.23 15.50
CA GLU A 127 14.81 6.42 14.88
C GLU A 127 15.38 5.39 13.89
N ARG A 128 16.33 5.82 13.04
CA ARG A 128 16.99 4.99 12.02
C ARG A 128 18.38 5.54 11.71
N ALA A 129 19.35 4.63 11.59
CA ALA A 129 20.69 4.93 11.11
C ALA A 129 20.61 5.47 9.67
N THR A 130 21.34 6.56 9.40
CA THR A 130 21.37 7.19 8.07
C THR A 130 22.59 6.75 7.27
N LEU A 131 22.36 6.24 6.07
CA LEU A 131 23.39 5.99 5.07
C LEU A 131 23.19 6.98 3.92
N ARG A 132 24.15 7.89 3.70
CA ARG A 132 24.04 9.00 2.75
C ARG A 132 25.10 9.00 1.66
N ALA A 133 24.70 9.18 0.41
CA ALA A 133 25.63 9.45 -0.68
C ALA A 133 26.08 10.93 -0.68
N ASN A 134 27.38 11.19 -0.88
CA ASN A 134 27.96 12.52 -1.09
C ASN A 134 28.53 12.72 -2.50
N ALA A 135 28.42 11.70 -3.35
CA ALA A 135 28.68 11.74 -4.78
C ALA A 135 27.89 10.62 -5.46
N GLY A 136 27.86 10.59 -6.80
CA GLY A 136 27.32 9.45 -7.54
C GLY A 136 28.08 8.16 -7.22
N LEU A 137 27.34 7.07 -7.01
CA LEU A 137 27.88 5.74 -6.74
C LEU A 137 27.52 4.83 -7.90
N HIS A 138 28.44 3.94 -8.28
CA HIS A 138 28.21 3.08 -9.45
C HIS A 138 26.99 2.16 -9.28
N ARG A 139 26.68 1.71 -8.05
CA ARG A 139 25.60 0.76 -7.79
C ARG A 139 24.45 1.41 -7.04
N SER A 140 24.66 1.67 -5.76
CA SER A 140 23.60 2.16 -4.88
C SER A 140 24.14 2.63 -3.53
N VAL A 141 23.30 3.20 -2.67
CA VAL A 141 23.67 3.43 -1.27
C VAL A 141 23.85 2.10 -0.53
N ILE A 142 22.87 1.19 -0.59
CA ILE A 142 22.97 -0.19 -0.08
C ILE A 142 22.91 -1.18 -1.24
N ASN A 143 23.86 -2.09 -1.33
CA ASN A 143 23.98 -3.01 -2.46
C ASN A 143 24.05 -4.48 -2.01
N LEU A 144 23.18 -5.29 -2.60
CA LEU A 144 23.05 -6.74 -2.42
C LEU A 144 23.54 -7.44 -3.69
N MET A 145 24.73 -8.04 -3.62
CA MET A 145 25.34 -8.82 -4.73
C MET A 145 25.70 -10.26 -4.34
N GLU A 146 25.58 -10.57 -3.06
CA GLU A 146 25.89 -11.87 -2.49
C GLU A 146 24.61 -12.55 -2.03
N ASP A 147 24.57 -13.87 -2.21
CA ASP A 147 23.43 -14.72 -1.90
C ASP A 147 23.91 -15.85 -1.00
N HIS A 148 23.04 -16.32 -0.12
CA HIS A 148 23.30 -17.49 0.71
C HIS A 148 22.23 -18.54 0.46
N PRO A 149 22.57 -19.83 0.35
CA PRO A 149 21.58 -20.86 0.03
C PRO A 149 20.47 -20.96 1.08
N ASP A 150 20.81 -20.87 2.37
CA ASP A 150 19.89 -21.26 3.46
C ASP A 150 19.56 -20.16 4.49
N LEU A 151 20.29 -19.05 4.51
CA LEU A 151 20.18 -18.02 5.54
C LEU A 151 19.78 -16.70 4.89
N PRO A 152 18.76 -16.01 5.43
CA PRO A 152 18.27 -14.79 4.81
C PRO A 152 19.30 -13.66 4.93
N THR A 153 19.42 -12.86 3.87
CA THR A 153 20.08 -11.55 3.93
C THR A 153 19.01 -10.53 4.30
N ILE A 154 19.18 -9.80 5.41
CA ILE A 154 18.19 -8.84 5.90
C ILE A 154 18.82 -7.46 6.01
N VAL A 155 18.17 -6.46 5.40
CA VAL A 155 18.48 -5.04 5.58
C VAL A 155 17.25 -4.39 6.15
N ARG A 156 17.36 -3.80 7.36
CA ARG A 156 16.20 -3.22 8.02
C ARG A 156 16.45 -1.92 8.74
N GLY A 157 15.44 -1.06 8.75
CA GLY A 157 15.40 0.09 9.66
C GLY A 157 16.42 1.19 9.32
N PHE A 158 16.75 1.37 8.04
CA PHE A 158 17.69 2.42 7.60
C PHE A 158 16.97 3.60 6.97
N GLU A 159 17.51 4.81 7.20
CA GLU A 159 17.33 5.96 6.32
C GLU A 159 18.39 5.87 5.22
N VAL A 160 17.95 5.74 3.97
CA VAL A 160 18.80 5.57 2.77
C VAL A 160 18.66 6.81 1.91
N ASP A 161 19.61 7.71 2.08
CA ASP A 161 19.60 9.06 1.53
C ASP A 161 20.54 9.14 0.32
N ALA A 162 19.99 9.14 -0.89
CA ALA A 162 20.79 9.33 -2.09
C ALA A 162 21.20 10.80 -2.31
N ASN A 163 20.67 11.75 -1.52
CA ASN A 163 21.12 13.13 -1.43
C ASN A 163 21.21 13.87 -2.78
N GLY A 164 20.24 13.60 -3.65
CA GLY A 164 20.18 14.13 -5.01
C GLY A 164 21.35 13.69 -5.90
N GLN A 165 22.08 12.64 -5.52
CA GLN A 165 23.19 12.10 -6.30
C GLN A 165 22.72 11.06 -7.30
N GLU A 166 23.54 10.89 -8.34
CA GLU A 166 23.35 9.85 -9.36
C GLU A 166 23.70 8.47 -8.79
N THR A 167 22.75 7.89 -8.04
CA THR A 167 22.87 6.56 -7.44
C THR A 167 21.49 6.01 -7.10
N SER A 168 21.29 4.71 -7.24
CA SER A 168 20.10 4.05 -6.70
C SER A 168 20.14 4.01 -5.16
N GLY A 169 18.98 3.84 -4.52
CA GLY A 169 18.88 3.73 -3.07
C GLY A 169 19.35 2.36 -2.57
N ILE A 170 18.51 1.34 -2.77
CA ILE A 170 18.82 -0.06 -2.43
C ILE A 170 18.75 -0.92 -3.69
N ALA A 171 19.83 -1.64 -3.98
CA ALA A 171 19.95 -2.46 -5.19
C ALA A 171 20.18 -3.94 -4.88
N ILE A 172 19.45 -4.81 -5.57
CA ILE A 172 19.75 -6.24 -5.68
C ILE A 172 20.20 -6.51 -7.12
N ASN A 173 21.44 -6.98 -7.26
CA ASN A 173 22.08 -7.34 -8.53
C ASN A 173 22.09 -6.23 -9.62
N TRP A 174 22.02 -4.95 -9.24
CA TRP A 174 22.05 -3.78 -10.17
C TRP A 174 23.39 -3.01 -10.10
N PRO A 175 23.86 -2.40 -11.21
CA PRO A 175 23.41 -2.55 -12.60
C PRO A 175 24.00 -3.78 -13.28
N GLN A 176 25.12 -4.30 -12.78
CA GLN A 176 25.81 -5.49 -13.31
C GLN A 176 25.81 -6.60 -12.27
N SER A 177 25.48 -7.81 -12.73
CA SER A 177 25.36 -8.97 -11.87
C SER A 177 26.71 -9.59 -11.50
N ALA A 178 26.84 -10.05 -10.25
CA ALA A 178 27.93 -10.94 -9.86
C ALA A 178 27.55 -12.42 -10.08
N GLY A 179 26.26 -12.72 -9.92
CA GLY A 179 25.73 -14.06 -9.71
C GLY A 179 24.26 -14.16 -10.09
N SER A 180 23.76 -15.38 -10.20
CA SER A 180 22.35 -15.61 -9.90
C SER A 180 22.17 -15.59 -8.37
N MET A 181 21.05 -15.08 -7.89
CA MET A 181 20.72 -14.98 -6.46
C MET A 181 19.39 -15.72 -6.17
N THR A 182 19.44 -17.04 -6.15
CA THR A 182 18.27 -17.93 -6.07
C THR A 182 18.14 -18.67 -4.73
N GLY A 183 19.05 -18.44 -3.79
CA GLY A 183 19.05 -19.01 -2.45
C GLY A 183 17.97 -18.42 -1.55
N ALA A 184 18.29 -18.26 -0.27
CA ALA A 184 17.37 -17.79 0.76
C ALA A 184 16.84 -16.37 0.51
N VAL A 185 15.93 -15.93 1.38
CA VAL A 185 15.24 -14.65 1.23
C VAL A 185 16.22 -13.48 1.30
N LYS A 186 16.09 -12.54 0.35
CA LYS A 186 16.64 -11.18 0.46
C LYS A 186 15.52 -10.27 0.96
N ARG A 187 15.63 -9.76 2.19
CA ARG A 187 14.61 -8.91 2.80
C ARG A 187 15.10 -7.49 2.97
N ILE A 188 14.29 -6.55 2.49
CA ILE A 188 14.41 -5.11 2.75
C ILE A 188 13.16 -4.73 3.54
N GLU A 189 13.30 -4.30 4.79
CA GLU A 189 12.14 -4.01 5.64
C GLU A 189 12.29 -2.71 6.45
N ASP A 190 11.19 -1.95 6.59
CA ASP A 190 11.13 -0.73 7.43
C ASP A 190 12.22 0.32 7.09
N CYS A 191 12.66 0.35 5.83
CA CYS A 191 13.59 1.34 5.30
C CYS A 191 12.86 2.57 4.73
N VAL A 192 13.49 3.73 4.81
CA VAL A 192 13.11 4.94 4.08
C VAL A 192 14.16 5.18 3.01
N VAL A 193 13.74 5.33 1.76
CA VAL A 193 14.63 5.50 0.62
C VAL A 193 14.24 6.73 -0.16
N HIS A 194 15.14 7.70 -0.29
CA HIS A 194 14.77 8.98 -0.88
C HIS A 194 15.90 9.73 -1.61
N ASP A 195 15.45 10.74 -2.35
CA ASP A 195 16.28 11.73 -3.05
C ASP A 195 17.27 11.11 -4.06
N VAL A 196 16.81 10.09 -4.78
CA VAL A 196 17.56 9.45 -5.87
C VAL A 196 17.48 10.31 -7.12
N PHE A 197 18.64 10.67 -7.68
CA PHE A 197 18.73 11.37 -8.95
C PHE A 197 19.22 10.46 -10.08
N SER A 198 18.74 10.72 -11.28
CA SER A 198 19.27 10.21 -12.54
C SER A 198 18.84 11.12 -13.69
N GLN A 199 19.53 10.98 -14.82
CA GLN A 199 19.20 11.65 -16.05
C GLN A 199 19.29 10.69 -17.25
N SER A 200 18.16 10.17 -17.69
CA SER A 200 18.09 9.16 -18.75
C SER A 200 18.69 9.63 -20.07
N GLY A 201 18.60 10.94 -20.38
CA GLY A 201 19.20 11.53 -21.58
C GLY A 201 20.73 11.63 -21.52
N ALA A 202 21.33 11.45 -20.33
CA ALA A 202 22.77 11.35 -20.12
C ALA A 202 23.23 9.89 -19.95
N GLY A 203 22.33 8.91 -20.10
CA GLY A 203 22.65 7.48 -19.94
C GLY A 203 22.59 6.96 -18.50
N SER A 204 22.00 7.73 -17.58
CA SER A 204 21.89 7.39 -16.16
C SER A 204 20.50 6.86 -15.81
N TYR A 205 20.43 5.79 -15.01
CA TYR A 205 19.21 5.03 -14.80
C TYR A 205 19.07 4.54 -13.36
N GLU A 206 18.72 5.45 -12.44
CA GLU A 206 18.66 5.13 -11.00
C GLU A 206 17.24 5.00 -10.46
N TYR A 207 17.11 4.18 -9.42
CA TYR A 207 15.84 3.75 -8.83
C TYR A 207 15.88 3.86 -7.30
N GLY A 208 14.71 3.92 -6.67
CA GLY A 208 14.61 3.87 -5.20
C GLY A 208 15.09 2.53 -4.68
N ILE A 209 14.29 1.49 -4.91
CA ILE A 209 14.64 0.09 -4.67
C ILE A 209 14.56 -0.66 -6.00
N VAL A 210 15.61 -1.38 -6.38
CA VAL A 210 15.62 -2.18 -7.61
C VAL A 210 16.01 -3.62 -7.33
N VAL A 211 15.15 -4.55 -7.77
CA VAL A 211 15.45 -5.97 -7.90
C VAL A 211 15.71 -6.23 -9.36
N SER A 212 16.95 -6.57 -9.70
CA SER A 212 17.33 -6.84 -11.08
C SER A 212 17.97 -8.21 -11.24
N SER A 213 17.93 -8.75 -12.46
CA SER A 213 18.86 -9.82 -12.84
C SER A 213 20.28 -9.30 -13.07
N GLY A 214 20.44 -7.98 -13.23
CA GLY A 214 21.68 -7.31 -13.62
C GLY A 214 22.08 -7.59 -15.05
N TRP A 215 22.90 -6.71 -15.64
CA TRP A 215 23.59 -7.00 -16.89
C TRP A 215 24.63 -8.10 -16.68
N GLY A 216 24.86 -8.92 -17.69
CA GLY A 216 25.85 -10.00 -17.67
C GLY A 216 25.35 -11.35 -18.16
N GLY A 217 24.25 -11.38 -18.94
CA GLY A 217 23.67 -12.58 -19.53
C GLY A 217 22.66 -13.30 -18.63
N HIS A 218 22.33 -14.54 -18.97
CA HIS A 218 21.32 -15.40 -18.37
C HIS A 218 21.42 -15.53 -16.83
N ARG A 219 20.78 -14.62 -16.08
CA ARG A 219 20.78 -14.62 -14.60
C ARG A 219 19.38 -14.78 -14.03
N ARG A 220 19.34 -15.27 -12.80
CA ARG A 220 18.11 -15.43 -12.01
C ARG A 220 18.26 -14.73 -10.67
N VAL A 221 17.23 -14.01 -10.26
CA VAL A 221 17.07 -13.55 -8.86
C VAL A 221 15.74 -14.08 -8.34
N SER A 222 15.71 -14.61 -7.13
CA SER A 222 14.47 -15.14 -6.56
C SER A 222 14.40 -14.95 -5.05
N ASN A 223 13.19 -15.05 -4.49
CA ASN A 223 12.93 -15.01 -3.04
C ASN A 223 13.33 -13.64 -2.47
N VAL A 224 12.56 -12.61 -2.83
CA VAL A 224 12.79 -11.23 -2.37
C VAL A 224 11.54 -10.69 -1.67
N GLU A 225 11.75 -10.04 -0.54
CA GLU A 225 10.70 -9.37 0.23
C GLU A 225 11.05 -7.90 0.45
N ILE A 226 10.15 -7.00 0.07
CA ILE A 226 10.24 -5.55 0.31
C ILE A 226 9.02 -5.17 1.15
N LEU A 227 9.24 -4.88 2.42
CA LEU A 227 8.19 -4.79 3.44
C LEU A 227 8.21 -3.45 4.16
N ASP A 228 7.05 -2.80 4.24
CA ASP A 228 6.82 -1.62 5.09
C ASP A 228 7.83 -0.47 4.85
N CYS A 229 8.32 -0.33 3.61
CA CYS A 229 9.24 0.73 3.22
C CYS A 229 8.52 2.02 2.81
N GLU A 230 9.18 3.16 3.02
CA GLU A 230 8.78 4.44 2.42
C GLU A 230 9.78 4.79 1.31
N VAL A 231 9.31 5.09 0.10
CA VAL A 231 10.16 5.36 -1.06
C VAL A 231 9.67 6.61 -1.78
N TYR A 232 10.47 7.69 -1.80
CA TYR A 232 10.02 8.96 -2.36
C TYR A 232 11.11 9.83 -2.96
N ASN A 233 10.72 10.85 -3.72
CA ASN A 233 11.62 11.75 -4.45
C ASN A 233 12.61 10.98 -5.33
N ILE A 234 12.08 10.18 -6.24
CA ILE A 234 12.87 9.29 -7.08
C ILE A 234 12.83 9.75 -8.54
N SER A 235 14.00 9.92 -9.16
CA SER A 235 14.11 10.29 -10.58
C SER A 235 13.32 9.37 -11.51
N ARG A 236 13.55 8.04 -11.50
CA ARG A 236 12.81 7.12 -12.38
C ARG A 236 11.70 6.38 -11.65
N GLY A 237 11.96 5.14 -11.28
CA GLY A 237 10.98 4.28 -10.64
C GLY A 237 11.26 4.08 -9.16
N GLY A 238 10.20 4.04 -8.36
CA GLY A 238 10.29 3.91 -6.91
C GLY A 238 10.77 2.52 -6.53
N VAL A 239 9.94 1.51 -6.76
CA VAL A 239 10.27 0.09 -6.55
C VAL A 239 10.18 -0.66 -7.88
N ASN A 240 11.31 -1.21 -8.33
CA ASN A 240 11.43 -1.82 -9.64
C ASN A 240 11.77 -3.30 -9.55
N ILE A 241 10.85 -4.15 -10.00
CA ILE A 241 11.12 -5.57 -10.26
C ILE A 241 11.41 -5.69 -11.76
N TYR A 242 12.69 -5.74 -12.11
CA TYR A 242 13.15 -5.50 -13.47
C TYR A 242 14.24 -6.49 -13.89
N ALA A 243 13.84 -7.55 -14.60
CA ALA A 243 14.80 -8.40 -15.29
C ALA A 243 15.47 -7.58 -16.41
N ALA A 244 16.80 -7.51 -16.40
CA ALA A 244 17.55 -6.59 -17.22
C ALA A 244 17.33 -6.83 -18.73
N ASN A 245 17.47 -5.75 -19.51
CA ASN A 245 17.17 -5.73 -20.95
C ASN A 245 18.23 -6.40 -21.85
N ASP A 246 19.26 -7.04 -21.30
CA ASP A 246 20.38 -7.59 -22.08
C ASP A 246 20.16 -9.03 -22.53
N ASP A 247 19.40 -9.83 -21.79
CA ASP A 247 19.12 -11.23 -22.12
C ASP A 247 17.65 -11.58 -21.83
N PRO A 248 16.83 -11.94 -22.84
CA PRO A 248 15.43 -12.32 -22.65
C PRO A 248 15.29 -13.59 -21.81
N ASN A 249 16.34 -14.38 -21.71
CA ASN A 249 16.34 -15.56 -20.89
C ASN A 249 16.65 -15.25 -19.43
N SER A 250 16.97 -14.02 -19.02
CA SER A 250 17.08 -13.63 -17.60
C SER A 250 15.70 -13.59 -16.94
N GLY A 251 15.64 -13.68 -15.61
CA GLY A 251 14.35 -13.69 -14.92
C GLY A 251 14.42 -13.39 -13.43
N ILE A 252 13.30 -12.91 -12.89
CA ILE A 252 13.12 -12.66 -11.46
C ILE A 252 11.88 -13.42 -10.99
N SER A 253 11.93 -14.09 -9.85
CA SER A 253 10.75 -14.81 -9.35
C SER A 253 10.54 -14.73 -7.85
N ASN A 254 9.31 -15.01 -7.40
CA ASN A 254 8.95 -15.07 -5.99
C ASN A 254 9.30 -13.76 -5.25
N VAL A 255 8.67 -12.67 -5.65
CA VAL A 255 8.89 -11.34 -5.07
C VAL A 255 7.62 -10.86 -4.39
N LEU A 256 7.74 -10.40 -3.15
CA LEU A 256 6.68 -9.77 -2.39
C LEU A 256 7.02 -8.29 -2.14
N VAL A 257 6.15 -7.39 -2.54
CA VAL A 257 6.18 -5.98 -2.15
C VAL A 257 4.92 -5.68 -1.35
N ARG A 258 5.06 -5.42 -0.05
CA ARG A 258 3.94 -5.26 0.86
C ARG A 258 4.07 -4.06 1.77
N GLY A 259 2.96 -3.36 2.01
CA GLY A 259 2.88 -2.32 3.04
C GLY A 259 3.70 -1.07 2.75
N CYS A 260 4.23 -0.93 1.52
CA CYS A 260 5.11 0.16 1.16
C CYS A 260 4.32 1.43 0.80
N GLU A 261 4.86 2.60 1.12
CA GLU A 261 4.37 3.90 0.66
C GLU A 261 5.35 4.45 -0.39
N ILE A 262 4.86 4.67 -1.62
CA ILE A 262 5.69 5.04 -2.77
C ILE A 262 5.11 6.28 -3.43
N TYR A 263 5.87 7.38 -3.45
CA TYR A 263 5.35 8.66 -3.97
C TYR A 263 6.41 9.59 -4.53
N ALA A 264 5.98 10.65 -5.22
CA ALA A 264 6.88 11.65 -5.81
C ALA A 264 7.99 11.04 -6.70
N THR A 265 7.64 10.00 -7.47
CA THR A 265 8.54 9.36 -8.44
C THR A 265 8.41 10.00 -9.82
N GLY A 266 9.35 9.71 -10.73
CA GLY A 266 9.31 10.25 -12.10
C GLY A 266 9.84 11.68 -12.21
N LEU A 267 10.82 12.02 -11.37
CA LEU A 267 11.49 13.33 -11.36
C LEU A 267 12.57 13.48 -12.45
N ASP A 268 12.96 12.41 -13.14
CA ASP A 268 13.93 12.42 -14.23
C ASP A 268 13.41 13.37 -15.35
N PRO A 269 14.25 14.30 -15.85
CA PRO A 269 13.82 15.28 -16.85
C PRO A 269 13.50 14.63 -18.21
N ASN A 270 14.08 13.47 -18.51
CA ASN A 270 13.98 12.78 -19.79
C ASN A 270 13.03 11.57 -19.76
N TYR A 271 12.66 11.07 -18.58
CA TYR A 271 11.82 9.88 -18.46
C TYR A 271 10.80 10.00 -17.33
N ALA A 272 9.55 9.68 -17.61
CA ALA A 272 8.45 9.87 -16.66
C ALA A 272 8.42 8.84 -15.52
N GLY A 273 9.02 7.66 -15.69
CA GLY A 273 9.07 6.64 -14.64
C GLY A 273 7.72 5.99 -14.30
N SER A 274 7.75 5.12 -13.29
CA SER A 274 6.55 4.53 -12.68
C SER A 274 6.85 4.25 -11.21
N ALA A 275 5.90 4.45 -10.31
CA ALA A 275 6.19 4.31 -8.88
C ALA A 275 6.50 2.84 -8.50
N LEU A 276 5.72 1.89 -9.00
CA LEU A 276 5.93 0.45 -8.79
C LEU A 276 5.96 -0.28 -10.14
N VAL A 277 6.91 -1.19 -10.35
CA VAL A 277 7.14 -1.79 -11.68
C VAL A 277 7.33 -3.30 -11.60
N ALA A 278 6.68 -4.01 -12.52
CA ALA A 278 7.04 -5.35 -12.95
C ALA A 278 7.38 -5.33 -14.44
N LYS A 279 8.64 -5.65 -14.78
CA LYS A 279 9.13 -5.53 -16.15
C LYS A 279 9.91 -6.76 -16.60
N ASN A 280 9.66 -7.17 -17.86
CA ASN A 280 10.22 -8.36 -18.50
C ASN A 280 9.85 -9.62 -17.69
N HIS A 281 10.65 -10.68 -17.84
CA HIS A 281 10.36 -11.99 -17.27
C HIS A 281 10.46 -11.95 -15.75
N THR A 282 9.30 -11.69 -15.15
CA THR A 282 9.08 -11.68 -13.71
C THR A 282 7.97 -12.67 -13.41
N ALA A 283 8.16 -13.57 -12.46
CA ALA A 283 7.22 -14.66 -12.18
C ALA A 283 6.83 -14.69 -10.70
N ASN A 284 5.54 -14.89 -10.40
CA ASN A 284 5.04 -14.97 -9.02
C ASN A 284 5.39 -13.73 -8.19
N VAL A 285 5.11 -12.56 -8.75
CA VAL A 285 5.30 -11.27 -8.08
C VAL A 285 3.99 -10.85 -7.43
N VAL A 286 4.03 -10.41 -6.17
CA VAL A 286 2.86 -9.94 -5.44
C VAL A 286 3.09 -8.51 -4.97
N PHE A 287 2.21 -7.61 -5.38
CA PHE A 287 2.10 -6.24 -4.89
C PHE A 287 0.84 -6.14 -4.03
N GLU A 288 1.00 -6.00 -2.71
CA GLU A 288 -0.16 -5.91 -1.82
C GLU A 288 -0.09 -4.89 -0.68
N TYR A 289 -1.23 -4.29 -0.34
CA TYR A 289 -1.31 -3.29 0.74
C TYR A 289 -0.33 -2.13 0.57
N ASN A 290 0.08 -1.81 -0.66
CA ASN A 290 0.94 -0.67 -0.94
C ASN A 290 0.10 0.58 -1.20
N THR A 291 0.67 1.73 -0.83
CA THR A 291 0.11 3.05 -1.15
C THR A 291 0.99 3.71 -2.20
N VAL A 292 0.50 3.72 -3.44
CA VAL A 292 1.16 4.35 -4.58
C VAL A 292 0.46 5.66 -4.89
N ARG A 293 1.14 6.79 -4.71
CA ARG A 293 0.49 8.10 -4.90
C ARG A 293 1.40 9.17 -5.48
N ASP A 294 0.80 10.12 -6.18
CA ASP A 294 1.45 11.34 -6.65
C ASP A 294 2.77 11.14 -7.46
N PRO A 295 2.90 10.14 -8.38
CA PRO A 295 4.01 10.16 -9.33
C PRO A 295 3.87 11.41 -10.21
N VAL A 296 4.97 12.17 -10.32
CA VAL A 296 4.95 13.57 -10.79
C VAL A 296 4.70 13.66 -12.30
N ARG A 297 5.22 12.70 -13.06
CA ARG A 297 5.05 12.60 -14.52
C ARG A 297 4.60 11.21 -14.97
N GLY A 298 4.82 10.20 -14.13
CA GLY A 298 4.75 8.79 -14.48
C GLY A 298 3.47 8.09 -14.08
N ILE A 299 3.52 6.77 -14.25
CA ILE A 299 2.43 5.82 -13.96
C ILE A 299 2.49 5.42 -12.48
N GLY A 300 1.34 5.04 -11.89
CA GLY A 300 1.33 4.38 -10.59
C GLY A 300 2.06 3.03 -10.63
N ILE A 301 1.45 2.04 -11.27
CA ILE A 301 2.00 0.69 -11.47
C ILE A 301 2.25 0.44 -12.95
N GLY A 302 3.51 0.24 -13.33
CA GLY A 302 3.92 -0.05 -14.71
C GLY A 302 4.16 -1.53 -14.95
N ILE A 303 3.52 -2.08 -15.98
CA ILE A 303 3.73 -3.46 -16.45
C ILE A 303 4.22 -3.39 -17.89
N SER A 304 5.42 -3.91 -18.16
CA SER A 304 5.97 -3.84 -19.52
C SER A 304 6.96 -4.94 -19.87
N THR A 305 7.15 -5.16 -21.17
CA THR A 305 8.32 -5.85 -21.72
C THR A 305 9.18 -4.89 -22.52
N HIS A 306 10.45 -5.22 -22.72
CA HIS A 306 11.37 -4.38 -23.47
C HIS A 306 11.00 -4.31 -24.96
N ASP A 307 10.77 -5.47 -25.55
CA ASP A 307 10.33 -5.70 -26.92
C ASP A 307 9.69 -7.10 -27.03
N ALA A 308 9.35 -7.53 -28.25
CA ALA A 308 8.66 -8.79 -28.51
C ALA A 308 9.49 -10.06 -28.23
N THR A 309 10.78 -9.94 -27.93
CA THR A 309 11.65 -11.06 -27.54
C THR A 309 11.63 -11.34 -26.04
N PHE A 310 11.07 -10.42 -25.25
CA PHE A 310 10.95 -10.56 -23.80
C PHE A 310 9.53 -10.96 -23.41
N ASP A 311 9.44 -11.92 -22.49
CA ASP A 311 8.18 -12.40 -21.92
C ASP A 311 7.85 -11.73 -20.58
N GLY A 312 6.60 -11.89 -20.14
CA GLY A 312 6.16 -11.62 -18.78
C GLY A 312 5.63 -10.21 -18.55
N PRO A 313 5.20 -9.87 -17.33
CA PRO A 313 5.12 -10.70 -16.12
C PRO A 313 4.21 -11.95 -16.19
N GLU A 314 4.57 -13.00 -15.46
CA GLU A 314 3.80 -14.22 -15.26
C GLU A 314 3.31 -14.32 -13.80
N ASN A 315 2.03 -14.61 -13.61
CA ASN A 315 1.36 -14.79 -12.32
C ASN A 315 1.58 -13.58 -11.40
N LEU A 316 1.52 -12.38 -11.99
CA LEU A 316 1.59 -11.13 -11.24
C LEU A 316 0.29 -10.93 -10.47
N VAL A 317 0.37 -10.63 -9.18
CA VAL A 317 -0.79 -10.31 -8.35
C VAL A 317 -0.68 -8.87 -7.87
N ILE A 318 -1.68 -8.07 -8.17
CA ILE A 318 -1.84 -6.70 -7.67
C ILE A 318 -3.11 -6.68 -6.83
N ARG A 319 -2.97 -6.68 -5.50
CA ARG A 319 -4.14 -6.73 -4.61
C ARG A 319 -4.13 -5.78 -3.45
N HIS A 320 -5.29 -5.29 -3.05
CA HIS A 320 -5.44 -4.50 -1.81
C HIS A 320 -4.55 -3.26 -1.75
N ASN A 321 -4.20 -2.68 -2.90
CA ASN A 321 -3.39 -1.46 -2.97
C ASN A 321 -4.28 -0.21 -3.05
N ILE A 322 -3.74 0.92 -2.62
CA ILE A 322 -4.25 2.26 -2.91
C ILE A 322 -3.38 2.85 -4.00
N VAL A 323 -3.95 3.19 -5.16
CA VAL A 323 -3.24 3.79 -6.29
C VAL A 323 -3.94 5.08 -6.69
N ALA A 324 -3.32 6.22 -6.36
CA ALA A 324 -3.99 7.51 -6.41
C ALA A 324 -3.16 8.63 -7.07
N ASN A 325 -3.86 9.61 -7.65
CA ASN A 325 -3.28 10.88 -8.11
C ASN A 325 -2.09 10.71 -9.07
N SER A 326 -2.05 9.65 -9.88
CA SER A 326 -1.01 9.50 -10.87
C SER A 326 -1.09 10.61 -11.91
N ALA A 327 0.05 11.21 -12.26
CA ALA A 327 0.14 12.10 -13.42
C ALA A 327 -0.09 11.36 -14.75
N HIS A 328 -0.10 10.02 -14.74
CA HIS A 328 -0.55 9.19 -15.84
C HIS A 328 -1.74 8.29 -15.41
N ALA A 329 -1.62 6.97 -15.60
CA ALA A 329 -2.63 5.97 -15.30
C ALA A 329 -2.30 5.31 -13.95
N GLY A 330 -3.31 4.77 -13.28
CA GLY A 330 -3.13 3.97 -12.07
C GLY A 330 -2.28 2.73 -12.37
N VAL A 331 -2.72 1.92 -13.33
CA VAL A 331 -1.96 0.79 -13.90
C VAL A 331 -1.86 0.97 -15.41
N TYR A 332 -0.65 0.84 -15.95
CA TYR A 332 -0.42 0.85 -17.40
C TYR A 332 0.23 -0.47 -17.83
N ILE A 333 -0.39 -1.14 -18.80
CA ILE A 333 -0.05 -2.51 -19.17
C ILE A 333 0.31 -2.56 -20.65
N GLN A 334 1.60 -2.80 -20.93
CA GLN A 334 2.14 -2.94 -22.28
C GLN A 334 3.25 -4.00 -22.31
N ALA A 335 2.84 -5.26 -22.30
CA ALA A 335 3.70 -6.43 -22.21
C ALA A 335 3.36 -7.48 -23.29
N ALA A 336 4.24 -8.48 -23.42
CA ALA A 336 4.02 -9.70 -24.19
C ALA A 336 3.96 -10.90 -23.23
N ASN A 337 3.11 -11.89 -23.50
CA ASN A 337 3.01 -13.12 -22.71
C ASN A 337 2.77 -12.84 -21.21
N LEU A 338 1.62 -12.25 -20.91
CA LEU A 338 1.25 -11.69 -19.61
C LEU A 338 0.17 -12.51 -18.92
N SER A 339 0.40 -12.88 -17.66
CA SER A 339 -0.68 -13.30 -16.74
C SER A 339 -0.71 -12.43 -15.48
N VAL A 340 -1.87 -11.81 -15.20
CA VAL A 340 -2.05 -10.86 -14.09
C VAL A 340 -3.42 -10.92 -13.42
N GLU A 341 -3.41 -10.91 -12.09
CA GLU A 341 -4.57 -10.85 -11.23
C GLU A 341 -4.62 -9.48 -10.54
N ILE A 342 -5.65 -8.67 -10.79
CA ILE A 342 -5.81 -7.32 -10.24
C ILE A 342 -7.08 -7.28 -9.41
N TYR A 343 -6.98 -7.34 -8.08
CA TYR A 343 -8.18 -7.39 -7.25
C TYR A 343 -8.17 -6.68 -5.91
N GLY A 344 -9.34 -6.23 -5.46
CA GLY A 344 -9.46 -5.61 -4.15
C GLY A 344 -8.72 -4.27 -4.03
N ASN A 345 -8.36 -3.60 -5.13
CA ASN A 345 -7.61 -2.35 -5.12
C ASN A 345 -8.52 -1.12 -5.18
N LEU A 346 -7.98 0.02 -4.73
CA LEU A 346 -8.56 1.35 -4.87
C LEU A 346 -7.78 2.15 -5.90
N PHE A 347 -8.46 2.59 -6.98
CA PHE A 347 -7.88 3.45 -8.01
C PHE A 347 -8.60 4.80 -8.02
N SER A 348 -7.92 5.89 -7.63
CA SER A 348 -8.60 7.18 -7.50
C SER A 348 -7.85 8.38 -8.07
N ASN A 349 -8.57 9.26 -8.75
CA ASN A 349 -8.06 10.56 -9.24
C ASN A 349 -6.79 10.48 -10.10
N ASN A 350 -6.57 9.35 -10.78
CA ASN A 350 -5.49 9.27 -11.75
C ASN A 350 -5.81 10.18 -12.96
N ARG A 351 -4.81 10.87 -13.49
CA ARG A 351 -4.99 11.85 -14.59
C ARG A 351 -5.55 11.19 -15.85
N TYR A 352 -5.15 9.95 -16.09
CA TYR A 352 -5.70 9.07 -17.12
C TYR A 352 -6.44 7.90 -16.45
N GLU A 353 -6.49 6.74 -17.08
CA GLU A 353 -7.29 5.61 -16.60
C GLU A 353 -6.81 5.09 -15.23
N GLY A 354 -7.70 4.47 -14.47
CA GLY A 354 -7.32 3.63 -13.34
C GLY A 354 -6.55 2.40 -13.82
N ILE A 355 -7.01 1.77 -14.90
CA ILE A 355 -6.28 0.69 -15.60
C ILE A 355 -6.32 0.93 -17.12
N ASN A 356 -5.17 0.81 -17.76
CA ASN A 356 -4.98 0.93 -19.20
C ASN A 356 -4.31 -0.34 -19.76
N PHE A 357 -5.06 -1.12 -20.54
CA PHE A 357 -4.53 -2.19 -21.39
C PHE A 357 -4.17 -1.60 -22.75
N ALA A 358 -2.88 -1.34 -22.96
CA ALA A 358 -2.39 -0.55 -24.08
C ALA A 358 -2.54 -1.26 -25.44
N SER A 359 -2.51 -0.48 -26.52
CA SER A 359 -2.58 -1.02 -27.89
C SER A 359 -1.37 -1.88 -28.28
N GLY A 360 -0.25 -1.71 -27.57
CA GLY A 360 0.98 -2.46 -27.78
C GLY A 360 1.01 -3.85 -27.13
N LEU A 361 -0.10 -4.34 -26.58
CA LEU A 361 -0.17 -5.71 -26.05
C LEU A 361 -0.03 -6.74 -27.18
N THR A 362 0.82 -7.75 -26.94
CA THR A 362 1.13 -8.84 -27.88
C THR A 362 1.27 -10.17 -27.13
N GLY A 363 1.47 -11.27 -27.85
CA GLY A 363 1.62 -12.61 -27.24
C GLY A 363 0.34 -13.06 -26.52
N ASP A 364 0.46 -13.99 -25.58
CA ASP A 364 -0.69 -14.50 -24.84
C ASP A 364 -1.05 -13.56 -23.66
N LEU A 365 -2.35 -13.39 -23.41
CA LEU A 365 -2.88 -12.58 -22.31
C LEU A 365 -3.88 -13.39 -21.47
N ALA A 366 -3.66 -13.38 -20.16
CA ALA A 366 -4.63 -13.78 -19.14
C ALA A 366 -4.70 -12.69 -18.06
N ALA A 367 -5.83 -11.99 -17.95
CA ALA A 367 -6.03 -10.95 -16.96
C ALA A 367 -7.39 -11.05 -16.29
N ARG A 368 -7.41 -10.91 -14.96
CA ARG A 368 -8.63 -10.86 -14.15
C ARG A 368 -8.64 -9.60 -13.31
N VAL A 369 -9.70 -8.82 -13.47
CA VAL A 369 -9.89 -7.54 -12.80
C VAL A 369 -11.12 -7.66 -11.90
N TYR A 370 -10.91 -8.01 -10.62
CA TYR A 370 -12.00 -8.37 -9.71
C TYR A 370 -12.09 -7.48 -8.47
N ASN A 371 -13.29 -7.21 -7.97
CA ASN A 371 -13.45 -6.55 -6.66
C ASN A 371 -12.63 -5.25 -6.51
N ASN A 372 -12.43 -4.47 -7.58
CA ASN A 372 -11.75 -3.18 -7.48
C ASN A 372 -12.77 -2.05 -7.37
N THR A 373 -12.36 -0.94 -6.76
CA THR A 373 -13.15 0.29 -6.74
C THR A 373 -12.38 1.41 -7.44
N PHE A 374 -12.96 1.93 -8.52
CA PHE A 374 -12.45 3.05 -9.31
C PHE A 374 -13.24 4.31 -8.97
N TYR A 375 -12.55 5.41 -8.71
CA TYR A 375 -13.16 6.67 -8.33
C TYR A 375 -12.49 7.85 -9.05
N HIS A 376 -13.21 8.46 -10.00
CA HIS A 376 -12.80 9.69 -10.68
C HIS A 376 -11.46 9.60 -11.42
N ASN A 377 -11.17 8.49 -12.10
CA ASN A 377 -10.01 8.42 -12.98
C ASN A 377 -10.34 9.04 -14.35
N TYR A 378 -9.31 9.55 -15.04
CA TYR A 378 -9.40 10.24 -16.33
C TYR A 378 -10.47 11.35 -16.36
N PRO A 379 -10.30 12.44 -15.61
CA PRO A 379 -11.28 13.53 -15.57
C PRO A 379 -11.19 14.46 -16.78
N LEU A 380 -10.81 13.96 -17.96
CA LEU A 380 -10.71 14.73 -19.20
C LEU A 380 -11.74 14.24 -20.23
N SER A 381 -12.07 15.11 -21.19
CA SER A 381 -13.03 14.80 -22.25
C SER A 381 -12.61 13.52 -23.00
N TRP A 382 -13.57 12.65 -23.29
CA TRP A 382 -13.37 11.32 -23.89
C TRP A 382 -12.67 10.27 -23.01
N GLY A 383 -12.49 10.58 -21.72
CA GLY A 383 -11.88 9.68 -20.75
C GLY A 383 -12.68 8.45 -20.40
N SER A 384 -11.99 7.48 -19.84
CA SER A 384 -12.57 6.31 -19.19
C SER A 384 -11.85 5.95 -17.91
N ASP A 385 -12.54 5.40 -16.90
CA ASP A 385 -11.87 4.85 -15.72
C ASP A 385 -11.07 3.59 -16.06
N VAL A 386 -11.57 2.77 -16.99
CA VAL A 386 -10.88 1.59 -17.51
C VAL A 386 -10.87 1.64 -19.03
N ARG A 387 -9.70 1.40 -19.63
CA ARG A 387 -9.57 1.30 -21.08
C ARG A 387 -8.86 0.04 -21.53
N VAL A 388 -9.46 -0.60 -22.53
CA VAL A 388 -8.88 -1.69 -23.30
C VAL A 388 -8.78 -1.24 -24.74
N TYR A 389 -7.55 -1.04 -25.20
CA TYR A 389 -7.31 -0.71 -26.60
C TYR A 389 -7.42 -1.95 -27.49
N ASP A 390 -7.71 -1.71 -28.76
CA ASP A 390 -7.44 -2.70 -29.79
C ASP A 390 -5.95 -3.06 -29.79
N ASN A 391 -5.66 -4.36 -29.81
CA ASN A 391 -4.31 -4.90 -29.63
C ASN A 391 -4.21 -6.28 -30.26
N SER A 392 -2.98 -6.77 -30.40
CA SER A 392 -2.67 -8.03 -31.10
C SER A 392 -2.51 -9.26 -30.20
N ALA A 393 -2.77 -9.16 -28.90
CA ALA A 393 -2.60 -10.29 -27.99
C ALA A 393 -3.60 -11.43 -28.25
N ASN A 394 -3.22 -12.67 -27.97
CA ASN A 394 -4.12 -13.81 -27.89
C ASN A 394 -4.75 -13.85 -26.50
N ILE A 395 -6.00 -13.41 -26.38
CA ILE A 395 -6.67 -13.29 -25.09
C ILE A 395 -7.33 -14.62 -24.73
N SER A 396 -6.73 -15.32 -23.76
CA SER A 396 -7.30 -16.52 -23.15
C SER A 396 -8.32 -16.16 -22.06
N ALA A 397 -8.07 -15.06 -21.35
CA ALA A 397 -8.97 -14.48 -20.36
C ALA A 397 -8.71 -12.96 -20.25
N LEU A 398 -9.75 -12.16 -20.35
CA LEU A 398 -9.77 -10.77 -19.91
C LEU A 398 -11.11 -10.51 -19.24
N GLU A 399 -11.12 -10.70 -17.91
CA GLU A 399 -12.35 -10.81 -17.14
C GLU A 399 -12.54 -9.65 -16.18
N PHE A 400 -13.78 -9.14 -16.06
CA PHE A 400 -14.14 -8.05 -15.18
C PHE A 400 -15.31 -8.45 -14.27
N THR A 401 -15.10 -8.58 -12.97
CA THR A 401 -16.16 -9.05 -12.05
C THR A 401 -16.16 -8.31 -10.73
N ASN A 402 -17.35 -8.02 -10.19
CA ASN A 402 -17.49 -7.38 -8.87
C ASN A 402 -16.79 -6.03 -8.74
N ASN A 403 -16.59 -5.25 -9.82
CA ASN A 403 -15.94 -3.94 -9.72
C ASN A 403 -16.98 -2.82 -9.50
N ILE A 404 -16.64 -1.82 -8.68
CA ILE A 404 -17.32 -0.52 -8.67
C ILE A 404 -16.55 0.44 -9.55
N ILE A 405 -17.19 1.00 -10.57
CA ILE A 405 -16.61 2.04 -11.42
C ILE A 405 -17.43 3.31 -11.28
N TYR A 406 -16.91 4.24 -10.47
CA TYR A 406 -17.48 5.57 -10.27
C TYR A 406 -16.78 6.59 -11.17
N THR A 407 -17.44 6.94 -12.26
CA THR A 407 -16.93 7.87 -13.27
C THR A 407 -17.37 9.29 -12.98
N THR A 408 -16.46 10.25 -13.16
CA THR A 408 -16.80 11.67 -12.96
C THR A 408 -17.87 12.14 -13.94
N GLY A 409 -18.94 12.73 -13.41
CA GLY A 409 -19.96 13.44 -14.19
C GLY A 409 -19.58 14.87 -14.56
N ALA A 410 -18.48 15.40 -13.98
CA ALA A 410 -18.09 16.81 -14.13
C ALA A 410 -17.58 17.17 -15.53
N VAL A 411 -17.19 16.17 -16.33
CA VAL A 411 -16.67 16.36 -17.68
C VAL A 411 -17.54 15.60 -18.68
N ALA A 412 -17.87 16.25 -19.80
CA ALA A 412 -18.66 15.64 -20.85
C ALA A 412 -17.95 14.42 -21.48
N ASN A 413 -18.73 13.42 -21.88
CA ASN A 413 -18.28 12.23 -22.61
C ASN A 413 -17.24 11.35 -21.88
N THR A 414 -17.14 11.45 -20.56
CA THR A 414 -16.46 10.45 -19.72
C THR A 414 -17.26 9.16 -19.64
N ARG A 415 -16.57 8.03 -19.46
CA ARG A 415 -17.14 6.68 -19.46
C ARG A 415 -16.55 5.84 -18.32
N SER A 416 -17.24 4.81 -17.90
CA SER A 416 -16.70 3.84 -16.93
C SER A 416 -15.74 2.87 -17.60
N LEU A 417 -16.12 2.30 -18.74
CA LEU A 417 -15.30 1.32 -19.45
C LEU A 417 -15.32 1.57 -20.96
N LEU A 418 -14.15 1.49 -21.58
CA LEU A 418 -13.97 1.61 -23.03
C LEU A 418 -13.21 0.40 -23.59
N ASP A 419 -13.90 -0.45 -24.36
CA ASP A 419 -13.38 -1.63 -25.05
C ASP A 419 -13.94 -1.69 -26.49
N THR A 420 -13.48 -0.78 -27.35
CA THR A 420 -14.06 -0.62 -28.70
C THR A 420 -13.92 -1.86 -29.57
N ALA A 421 -12.92 -2.70 -29.32
CA ALA A 421 -12.64 -3.93 -30.07
C ALA A 421 -13.29 -5.18 -29.46
N GLY A 422 -13.94 -5.08 -28.29
CA GLY A 422 -14.61 -6.22 -27.65
C GLY A 422 -13.65 -7.30 -27.20
N ARG A 423 -12.54 -6.90 -26.60
CA ARG A 423 -11.44 -7.76 -26.14
C ARG A 423 -11.76 -8.43 -24.80
N ILE A 424 -12.69 -7.87 -24.02
CA ILE A 424 -13.16 -8.46 -22.75
C ILE A 424 -13.91 -9.76 -23.04
N THR A 425 -13.47 -10.84 -22.41
CA THR A 425 -14.02 -12.19 -22.62
C THR A 425 -15.16 -12.51 -21.66
N GLN A 426 -15.17 -11.91 -20.48
CA GLN A 426 -16.21 -12.10 -19.48
C GLN A 426 -16.39 -10.84 -18.63
N HIS A 427 -17.63 -10.49 -18.34
CA HIS A 427 -17.95 -9.42 -17.43
C HIS A 427 -19.26 -9.69 -16.70
N THR A 428 -19.28 -9.51 -15.37
CA THR A 428 -20.45 -9.81 -14.54
C THR A 428 -20.41 -9.12 -13.17
N HIS A 429 -21.58 -8.86 -12.59
CA HIS A 429 -21.79 -8.23 -11.29
C HIS A 429 -20.96 -6.95 -11.05
N ASN A 430 -20.77 -6.13 -12.08
CA ASN A 430 -20.11 -4.84 -11.96
C ASN A 430 -21.14 -3.72 -11.70
N LEU A 431 -20.74 -2.71 -10.93
CA LEU A 431 -21.50 -1.48 -10.75
C LEU A 431 -20.86 -0.36 -11.56
N TYR A 432 -21.60 0.20 -12.51
CA TYR A 432 -21.17 1.31 -13.38
C TYR A 432 -21.98 2.56 -13.05
N TYR A 433 -21.34 3.58 -12.50
CA TYR A 433 -22.05 4.79 -12.10
C TYR A 433 -21.37 6.05 -12.63
N ARG A 434 -22.19 6.94 -13.19
CA ARG A 434 -21.79 8.28 -13.63
C ARG A 434 -22.86 9.28 -13.18
N PRO A 435 -22.55 10.23 -12.27
CA PRO A 435 -23.46 11.30 -11.92
C PRO A 435 -23.90 12.08 -13.17
N GLY A 436 -25.20 12.37 -13.27
CA GLY A 436 -25.79 13.03 -14.44
C GLY A 436 -26.05 12.12 -15.65
N GLY A 437 -25.83 10.80 -15.55
CA GLY A 437 -26.17 9.82 -16.60
C GLY A 437 -25.14 9.76 -17.73
N GLY A 438 -25.54 9.37 -18.93
CA GLY A 438 -24.66 9.29 -20.11
C GLY A 438 -24.14 7.87 -20.41
N THR A 439 -23.13 7.78 -21.29
CA THR A 439 -22.50 6.51 -21.65
C THR A 439 -21.67 5.98 -20.48
N LEU A 440 -21.98 4.76 -20.03
CA LEU A 440 -21.23 4.04 -19.02
C LEU A 440 -20.18 3.14 -19.67
N VAL A 441 -20.57 2.39 -20.70
CA VAL A 441 -19.69 1.43 -21.36
C VAL A 441 -19.74 1.64 -22.87
N VAL A 442 -18.59 1.53 -23.53
CA VAL A 442 -18.52 1.32 -24.97
C VAL A 442 -17.83 -0.01 -25.22
N ALA A 443 -18.54 -0.93 -25.85
CA ALA A 443 -18.02 -2.25 -26.21
C ALA A 443 -18.40 -2.60 -27.64
N GLN A 444 -17.45 -3.10 -28.44
CA GLN A 444 -17.66 -3.50 -29.85
C GLN A 444 -18.33 -2.40 -30.69
N GLY A 445 -17.89 -1.16 -30.52
CA GLY A 445 -18.46 0.02 -31.18
C GLY A 445 -19.86 0.46 -30.70
N SER A 446 -20.52 -0.30 -29.82
CA SER A 446 -21.82 0.01 -29.25
C SER A 446 -21.70 0.79 -27.94
N SER A 447 -22.63 1.70 -27.67
CA SER A 447 -22.68 2.48 -26.44
C SER A 447 -23.81 2.00 -25.52
N TYR A 448 -23.47 1.80 -24.25
CA TYR A 448 -24.38 1.37 -23.20
C TYR A 448 -24.47 2.44 -22.11
N TYR A 449 -25.70 2.70 -21.69
CA TYR A 449 -26.10 3.65 -20.66
C TYR A 449 -26.99 2.94 -19.65
N ALA A 450 -27.36 3.61 -18.55
CA ALA A 450 -28.07 2.97 -17.44
C ALA A 450 -29.32 2.16 -17.86
N GLY A 451 -30.12 2.69 -18.80
CA GLY A 451 -31.34 2.06 -19.27
C GLY A 451 -31.17 0.85 -20.20
N ASN A 452 -29.98 0.58 -20.74
CA ASN A 452 -29.75 -0.55 -21.66
C ASN A 452 -28.52 -1.39 -21.35
N ILE A 453 -27.78 -1.11 -20.26
CA ILE A 453 -26.53 -1.81 -19.95
C ILE A 453 -26.73 -3.30 -19.73
N THR A 454 -27.93 -3.72 -19.31
CA THR A 454 -28.27 -5.14 -19.11
C THR A 454 -28.32 -5.95 -20.40
N ALA A 455 -28.39 -5.30 -21.56
CA ALA A 455 -28.22 -5.97 -22.86
C ALA A 455 -26.76 -6.39 -23.11
N TRP A 456 -25.80 -5.70 -22.49
CA TRP A 456 -24.39 -6.07 -22.50
C TRP A 456 -24.07 -6.97 -21.31
N GLU A 457 -24.28 -6.48 -20.08
CA GLU A 457 -24.04 -7.22 -18.85
C GLU A 457 -25.36 -7.40 -18.07
N PRO A 458 -26.03 -8.57 -18.13
CA PRO A 458 -27.33 -8.79 -17.49
C PRO A 458 -27.36 -8.55 -15.98
N THR A 459 -26.21 -8.65 -15.32
CA THR A 459 -26.03 -8.50 -13.87
C THR A 459 -25.57 -7.11 -13.45
N ALA A 460 -25.41 -6.16 -14.38
CA ALA A 460 -24.86 -4.85 -14.07
C ALA A 460 -25.78 -4.01 -13.19
N LEU A 461 -25.19 -3.27 -12.27
CA LEU A 461 -25.86 -2.24 -11.46
C LEU A 461 -25.44 -0.86 -11.92
N THR A 462 -26.34 0.12 -11.83
CA THR A 462 -26.07 1.50 -12.29
C THR A 462 -26.52 2.59 -11.34
N ALA A 463 -26.95 2.23 -10.14
CA ALA A 463 -27.28 3.18 -9.09
C ALA A 463 -26.00 3.67 -8.40
N ASP A 464 -26.11 4.83 -7.73
CA ASP A 464 -25.01 5.38 -6.92
C ASP A 464 -24.52 4.32 -5.92
N PRO A 465 -23.20 4.06 -5.81
CA PRO A 465 -22.68 3.09 -4.85
C PRO A 465 -22.84 3.53 -3.39
N LEU A 466 -23.25 4.78 -3.11
CA LEU A 466 -23.49 5.31 -1.78
C LEU A 466 -22.28 5.12 -0.86
N PHE A 467 -21.15 5.68 -1.28
CA PHE A 467 -19.94 5.74 -0.48
C PHE A 467 -20.15 6.54 0.82
N ARG A 468 -19.47 6.16 1.90
CA ARG A 468 -19.63 6.75 3.24
C ARG A 468 -19.29 8.24 3.27
N ASP A 469 -18.13 8.60 2.72
CA ASP A 469 -17.70 10.00 2.61
C ASP A 469 -16.65 10.15 1.49
N PRO A 470 -17.06 10.35 0.22
CA PRO A 470 -16.14 10.46 -0.89
C PRO A 470 -15.23 11.71 -0.84
N SER A 471 -15.37 12.59 0.16
CA SER A 471 -14.44 13.70 0.41
C SER A 471 -13.25 13.30 1.28
N ASP A 472 -13.32 12.17 2.00
CA ASP A 472 -12.26 11.63 2.87
C ASP A 472 -11.60 10.37 2.27
N LEU A 473 -10.95 10.55 1.12
CA LEU A 473 -10.35 9.44 0.40
C LEU A 473 -9.20 8.76 1.19
N PRO A 474 -9.08 7.42 1.08
CA PRO A 474 -7.93 6.67 1.58
C PRO A 474 -6.60 7.26 1.11
N SER A 475 -5.64 7.36 2.03
CA SER A 475 -4.30 7.92 1.75
C SER A 475 -3.16 7.02 2.23
N GLY A 476 -3.50 5.83 2.73
CA GLY A 476 -2.57 4.89 3.32
C GLY A 476 -3.30 3.79 4.07
N PHE A 477 -2.54 2.96 4.78
CA PHE A 477 -3.06 1.88 5.63
C PHE A 477 -2.81 2.16 7.11
N THR A 478 -3.61 1.52 7.95
CA THR A 478 -3.44 1.39 9.40
C THR A 478 -3.67 -0.06 9.81
N GLY A 479 -3.32 -0.41 11.04
CA GLY A 479 -3.39 -1.79 11.54
C GLY A 479 -2.13 -2.60 11.22
N LEU A 480 -2.19 -3.90 11.52
CA LEU A 480 -1.09 -4.84 11.30
C LEU A 480 -1.47 -5.88 10.24
N PHE A 481 -0.54 -6.19 9.33
CA PHE A 481 -0.75 -7.24 8.35
C PHE A 481 -1.02 -8.59 9.04
N GLY A 482 -1.95 -9.38 8.48
CA GLY A 482 -2.38 -10.65 9.06
C GLY A 482 -3.31 -10.51 10.27
N VAL A 483 -3.52 -9.30 10.79
CA VAL A 483 -4.41 -9.02 11.93
C VAL A 483 -5.60 -8.17 11.49
N ASP A 484 -5.38 -6.90 11.16
CA ASP A 484 -6.47 -5.92 10.95
C ASP A 484 -6.10 -4.80 9.96
N ILE A 485 -5.11 -5.02 9.09
CA ILE A 485 -4.68 -4.03 8.11
C ILE A 485 -5.86 -3.56 7.26
N ARG A 486 -6.03 -2.24 7.15
CA ARG A 486 -7.12 -1.63 6.41
C ARG A 486 -6.75 -0.21 5.98
N PRO A 487 -7.41 0.35 4.95
CA PRO A 487 -7.28 1.75 4.62
C PRO A 487 -7.44 2.65 5.85
N ASN A 488 -6.63 3.70 5.94
CA ASN A 488 -6.61 4.61 7.09
C ASN A 488 -7.86 5.50 7.18
N ARG A 489 -8.65 5.54 6.11
CA ARG A 489 -9.91 6.26 5.96
C ARG A 489 -10.88 5.37 5.20
N GLU A 490 -12.17 5.59 5.42
CA GLU A 490 -13.25 4.73 4.92
C GLU A 490 -14.12 5.43 3.87
N GLY A 491 -13.62 6.53 3.28
CA GLY A 491 -14.43 7.38 2.41
C GLY A 491 -15.05 6.65 1.22
N LEU A 492 -14.32 5.68 0.65
CA LEU A 492 -14.76 4.83 -0.47
C LEU A 492 -15.38 3.48 -0.04
N ASN A 493 -15.54 3.25 1.27
CA ASN A 493 -16.35 2.13 1.74
C ASN A 493 -17.84 2.45 1.49
N ILE A 494 -18.65 1.42 1.29
CA ILE A 494 -20.08 1.55 1.02
C ILE A 494 -20.88 1.71 2.31
N THR A 495 -22.09 2.26 2.19
CA THR A 495 -23.08 2.34 3.28
C THR A 495 -23.99 1.11 3.29
N ALA A 496 -24.74 0.90 4.38
CA ALA A 496 -25.67 -0.23 4.49
C ALA A 496 -26.82 -0.20 3.46
N ALA A 497 -27.11 0.97 2.87
CA ALA A 497 -28.13 1.16 1.85
C ALA A 497 -27.58 1.00 0.41
N SER A 498 -26.28 0.78 0.26
CA SER A 498 -25.62 0.67 -1.03
C SER A 498 -26.22 -0.46 -1.87
N PRO A 499 -26.48 -0.24 -3.17
CA PRO A 499 -26.83 -1.32 -4.09
C PRO A 499 -25.67 -2.29 -4.35
N ALA A 500 -24.43 -1.90 -4.06
CA ALA A 500 -23.26 -2.77 -4.19
C ALA A 500 -23.20 -3.85 -3.10
N ARG A 501 -23.92 -3.65 -2.00
CA ARG A 501 -23.91 -4.55 -0.86
C ARG A 501 -24.63 -5.87 -1.20
N ASP A 502 -24.04 -6.98 -0.80
CA ASP A 502 -24.58 -8.34 -0.93
C ASP A 502 -24.98 -8.72 -2.37
N SER A 503 -24.41 -8.04 -3.38
CA SER A 503 -24.82 -8.13 -4.79
C SER A 503 -23.72 -8.61 -5.74
N GLY A 504 -22.56 -8.99 -5.21
CA GLY A 504 -21.43 -9.53 -5.95
C GLY A 504 -21.56 -11.03 -6.23
N ALA A 505 -20.92 -11.47 -7.31
CA ALA A 505 -20.70 -12.89 -7.59
C ALA A 505 -19.80 -13.52 -6.53
N THR A 506 -20.06 -14.79 -6.19
CA THR A 506 -19.10 -15.60 -5.44
C THR A 506 -17.94 -15.98 -6.36
N LEU A 507 -16.73 -15.69 -5.93
CA LEU A 507 -15.50 -16.05 -6.64
C LEU A 507 -14.72 -17.12 -5.88
N PRO A 508 -13.92 -17.96 -6.55
CA PRO A 508 -13.09 -18.96 -5.88
C PRO A 508 -11.94 -18.31 -5.10
N ALA A 509 -11.16 -19.12 -4.38
CA ALA A 509 -9.87 -18.64 -3.87
C ALA A 509 -9.00 -18.14 -5.04
N PRO A 510 -8.21 -17.06 -4.85
CA PRO A 510 -7.88 -16.38 -3.59
C PRO A 510 -8.64 -15.05 -3.33
N TYR A 511 -9.83 -14.85 -3.89
CA TYR A 511 -10.50 -13.53 -3.92
C TYR A 511 -11.34 -13.21 -2.66
N GLU A 512 -11.38 -14.10 -1.67
CA GLU A 512 -12.28 -14.05 -0.52
C GLU A 512 -11.95 -12.96 0.51
N ARG A 513 -10.83 -12.24 0.39
CA ARG A 513 -10.47 -11.16 1.32
C ARG A 513 -10.67 -9.77 0.72
N SER A 514 -11.19 -8.85 1.52
CA SER A 514 -11.34 -7.44 1.16
C SER A 514 -10.14 -6.59 1.56
N ILE A 515 -10.07 -5.37 1.01
CA ILE A 515 -9.01 -4.43 1.35
C ILE A 515 -9.01 -4.04 2.84
N ASN A 516 -10.16 -4.09 3.50
CA ASN A 516 -10.33 -3.89 4.93
C ASN A 516 -10.15 -5.17 5.77
N SER A 517 -9.51 -6.20 5.21
CA SER A 517 -9.19 -7.49 5.86
C SER A 517 -10.38 -8.32 6.32
N VAL A 518 -11.56 -8.08 5.76
CA VAL A 518 -12.78 -8.83 6.05
C VAL A 518 -12.88 -10.00 5.07
N ILE A 519 -13.29 -11.16 5.57
CA ILE A 519 -13.56 -12.34 4.74
C ILE A 519 -14.95 -12.22 4.13
N ARG A 520 -15.06 -12.49 2.84
CA ARG A 520 -16.30 -12.46 2.07
C ARG A 520 -16.97 -13.84 2.01
N PRO A 521 -18.31 -13.89 2.00
CA PRO A 521 -19.21 -12.78 2.33
C PRO A 521 -19.28 -12.56 3.86
N CYS A 522 -19.35 -11.31 4.30
CA CYS A 522 -19.71 -10.97 5.68
C CYS A 522 -21.24 -10.92 5.86
N GLY A 523 -21.97 -10.60 4.79
CA GLY A 523 -23.42 -10.53 4.75
C GLY A 523 -24.08 -11.73 4.04
N ALA A 524 -25.19 -11.45 3.34
CA ALA A 524 -25.92 -12.44 2.57
C ALA A 524 -25.23 -12.80 1.24
N GLY A 525 -24.37 -11.93 0.73
CA GLY A 525 -23.62 -12.10 -0.50
C GLY A 525 -22.29 -11.35 -0.43
N TRP A 526 -21.49 -11.47 -1.48
CA TRP A 526 -20.27 -10.66 -1.58
C TRP A 526 -20.66 -9.22 -1.88
N ASP A 527 -19.90 -8.25 -1.37
CA ASP A 527 -20.05 -6.88 -1.84
C ASP A 527 -19.29 -6.67 -3.16
N ILE A 528 -19.86 -5.85 -4.05
CA ILE A 528 -19.17 -5.35 -5.23
C ILE A 528 -18.14 -4.29 -4.76
N GLY A 529 -16.92 -4.34 -5.29
CA GLY A 529 -15.83 -3.40 -5.00
C GLY A 529 -14.78 -3.94 -4.03
N ALA A 530 -13.87 -3.05 -3.63
CA ALA A 530 -12.67 -3.38 -2.86
C ALA A 530 -12.94 -3.69 -1.39
N TYR A 531 -13.95 -3.05 -0.81
CA TYR A 531 -14.36 -3.24 0.58
C TYR A 531 -15.32 -4.42 0.71
N GLU A 532 -15.45 -4.90 1.94
CA GLU A 532 -16.61 -5.65 2.40
C GLU A 532 -17.21 -4.85 3.57
N PHE A 533 -18.50 -4.57 3.50
CA PHE A 533 -19.26 -3.84 4.49
C PHE A 533 -19.40 -4.70 5.75
N THR A 534 -18.87 -4.17 6.84
CA THR A 534 -19.10 -4.73 8.18
C THR A 534 -20.06 -3.81 8.92
N PRO A 535 -21.21 -4.33 9.38
CA PRO A 535 -22.08 -3.58 10.28
C PRO A 535 -21.32 -3.13 11.53
N SER A 536 -21.59 -1.91 11.99
CA SER A 536 -20.94 -1.34 13.17
C SER A 536 -21.95 -0.87 14.22
N LEU A 537 -21.54 -0.98 15.48
CA LEU A 537 -22.24 -0.49 16.66
C LEU A 537 -21.32 0.49 17.37
N THR A 538 -21.84 1.66 17.74
CA THR A 538 -21.09 2.65 18.52
C THR A 538 -21.90 3.03 19.75
N LEU A 539 -21.32 2.84 20.93
CA LEU A 539 -21.85 3.15 22.24
C LEU A 539 -21.16 4.42 22.77
N HIS A 540 -21.95 5.29 23.40
CA HIS A 540 -21.48 6.46 24.11
C HIS A 540 -22.05 6.45 25.53
N GLY A 541 -21.22 6.82 26.51
CA GLY A 541 -21.64 7.03 27.89
C GLY A 541 -21.39 8.46 28.33
N ALA A 542 -22.45 9.20 28.64
CA ALA A 542 -22.35 10.52 29.26
C ALA A 542 -22.55 10.39 30.78
N PRO A 543 -21.60 10.84 31.61
CA PRO A 543 -21.74 10.73 33.05
C PRO A 543 -22.77 11.71 33.59
N GLY A 544 -23.43 11.34 34.68
CA GLY A 544 -24.28 12.21 35.48
C GLY A 544 -24.17 11.85 36.97
N ASN A 545 -24.87 12.60 37.83
CA ASN A 545 -24.86 12.33 39.26
C ASN A 545 -25.50 10.98 39.54
N ARG A 546 -24.70 10.02 40.02
CA ARG A 546 -25.06 8.62 40.30
C ARG A 546 -25.72 7.93 39.12
N ALA A 547 -25.38 8.35 37.90
CA ALA A 547 -25.98 7.87 36.68
C ALA A 547 -25.01 7.92 35.49
N VAL A 548 -25.28 7.09 34.49
CA VAL A 548 -24.64 7.14 33.17
C VAL A 548 -25.74 7.08 32.13
N ARG A 549 -25.84 8.12 31.30
CA ARG A 549 -26.72 8.12 30.12
C ARG A 549 -25.97 7.47 28.96
N LEU A 550 -26.42 6.29 28.57
CA LEU A 550 -25.94 5.58 27.41
C LEU A 550 -26.75 5.99 26.19
N THR A 551 -26.08 6.19 25.06
CA THR A 551 -26.69 6.29 23.74
C THR A 551 -25.89 5.45 22.76
N TRP A 552 -26.54 4.88 21.76
CA TRP A 552 -25.84 4.10 20.75
C TRP A 552 -26.40 4.32 19.36
N ARG A 553 -25.56 4.03 18.37
CA ARG A 553 -25.90 4.05 16.94
C ARG A 553 -25.49 2.73 16.32
N VAL A 554 -26.33 2.22 15.43
CA VAL A 554 -26.04 1.09 14.54
C VAL A 554 -26.21 1.58 13.11
N ASP A 555 -25.32 1.17 12.22
CA ASP A 555 -25.30 1.62 10.82
C ASP A 555 -26.05 0.69 9.86
N VAL A 556 -26.68 -0.36 10.37
CA VAL A 556 -27.49 -1.33 9.63
C VAL A 556 -28.90 -1.45 10.21
N THR A 557 -29.85 -1.83 9.36
CA THR A 557 -31.17 -2.30 9.82
C THR A 557 -31.03 -3.69 10.44
N LEU A 558 -31.38 -3.82 11.71
CA LEU A 558 -31.38 -5.10 12.42
C LEU A 558 -32.74 -5.81 12.26
N PRO A 559 -32.79 -7.15 12.33
CA PRO A 559 -34.05 -7.87 12.42
C PRO A 559 -34.91 -7.34 13.56
N ALA A 560 -36.24 -7.26 13.37
CA ALA A 560 -37.16 -6.78 14.40
C ALA A 560 -37.17 -7.64 15.67
N THR A 561 -36.65 -8.87 15.60
CA THR A 561 -36.45 -9.80 16.72
C THR A 561 -35.21 -9.49 17.56
N THR A 562 -34.38 -8.54 17.14
CA THR A 562 -33.15 -8.19 17.85
C THR A 562 -33.48 -7.52 19.17
N THR A 563 -32.70 -7.83 20.21
CA THR A 563 -32.78 -7.12 21.50
C THR A 563 -31.39 -6.65 21.92
N TRP A 564 -31.33 -5.60 22.73
CA TRP A 564 -30.08 -5.11 23.31
C TRP A 564 -29.88 -5.67 24.71
N THR A 565 -28.63 -6.01 25.01
CA THR A 565 -28.17 -6.39 26.34
C THR A 565 -27.04 -5.46 26.77
N ILE A 566 -27.18 -4.81 27.92
CA ILE A 566 -26.14 -3.98 28.54
C ILE A 566 -25.53 -4.75 29.70
N ARG A 567 -24.23 -5.01 29.62
CA ARG A 567 -23.41 -5.45 30.74
C ARG A 567 -22.65 -4.26 31.29
N TYR A 568 -22.55 -4.15 32.60
CA TYR A 568 -21.60 -3.24 33.22
C TYR A 568 -20.83 -3.95 34.34
N ASP A 569 -19.57 -3.56 34.48
CA ASP A 569 -18.66 -3.98 35.55
C ASP A 569 -18.31 -2.75 36.41
N GLY A 570 -18.43 -2.91 37.73
CA GLY A 570 -18.37 -1.85 38.75
C GLY A 570 -19.23 -2.17 39.98
N PRO A 571 -19.28 -1.30 41.00
CA PRO A 571 -20.19 -1.47 42.13
C PRO A 571 -21.66 -1.60 41.69
N ALA A 572 -22.49 -2.25 42.48
CA ALA A 572 -23.90 -2.42 42.15
C ALA A 572 -24.58 -1.05 41.97
N GLY A 573 -25.24 -0.87 40.82
CA GLY A 573 -26.23 0.19 40.60
C GLY A 573 -27.64 -0.30 40.95
N ASP A 574 -28.65 0.49 40.60
CA ASP A 574 -30.05 0.12 40.80
C ASP A 574 -30.48 -1.02 39.86
N GLN A 575 -29.94 -1.05 38.64
CA GLN A 575 -30.26 -2.08 37.65
C GLN A 575 -29.31 -3.27 37.78
N PRO A 576 -29.79 -4.53 37.81
CA PRO A 576 -28.90 -5.68 37.77
C PRO A 576 -28.17 -5.76 36.41
N SER A 577 -26.89 -6.13 36.44
CA SER A 577 -26.08 -6.42 35.25
C SER A 577 -26.15 -7.93 34.96
N PRO A 578 -26.54 -8.37 33.75
CA PRO A 578 -26.91 -7.57 32.58
C PRO A 578 -28.34 -7.02 32.61
N VAL A 579 -28.54 -5.84 32.04
CA VAL A 579 -29.86 -5.34 31.61
C VAL A 579 -30.16 -5.95 30.25
N ALA A 580 -31.09 -6.89 30.17
CA ALA A 580 -31.41 -7.64 28.95
C ALA A 580 -32.81 -7.33 28.40
N GLY A 581 -33.05 -7.70 27.13
CA GLY A 581 -34.37 -7.63 26.50
C GLY A 581 -34.83 -6.22 26.12
N LEU A 582 -33.91 -5.26 26.03
CA LEU A 582 -34.24 -3.93 25.53
C LEU A 582 -34.65 -4.04 24.05
N PRO A 583 -35.78 -3.47 23.63
CA PRO A 583 -36.28 -3.67 22.27
C PRO A 583 -35.37 -3.02 21.23
N GLU A 584 -35.27 -3.60 20.01
CA GLU A 584 -34.41 -3.11 18.93
C GLU A 584 -34.50 -1.58 18.74
N PRO A 585 -35.66 -0.91 18.72
CA PRO A 585 -35.72 0.52 18.46
C PRO A 585 -35.06 1.40 19.54
N ALA A 586 -34.73 0.83 20.71
CA ALA A 586 -34.02 1.55 21.75
C ALA A 586 -32.64 2.00 21.23
N ARG A 587 -32.31 3.27 21.47
CA ARG A 587 -31.02 3.90 21.13
C ARG A 587 -30.40 4.64 22.33
N ALA A 588 -31.02 4.50 23.49
CA ALA A 588 -30.58 5.11 24.73
C ALA A 588 -31.06 4.32 25.94
N TYR A 589 -30.27 4.33 27.01
CA TYR A 589 -30.62 3.77 28.30
C TYR A 589 -29.87 4.52 29.40
N THR A 590 -30.48 4.76 30.56
CA THR A 590 -29.80 5.40 31.69
C THR A 590 -29.61 4.38 32.80
N LEU A 591 -28.34 4.10 33.15
CA LEU A 591 -28.00 3.38 34.37
C LEU A 591 -28.06 4.37 35.55
N THR A 592 -28.69 3.97 36.65
CA THR A 592 -28.88 4.79 37.86
C THR A 592 -28.38 4.07 39.11
N GLY A 593 -28.37 4.77 40.25
CA GLY A 593 -27.90 4.22 41.52
C GLY A 593 -26.39 4.04 41.60
N LEU A 594 -25.66 4.48 40.58
CA LEU A 594 -24.23 4.28 40.48
C LEU A 594 -23.48 5.10 41.54
N THR A 595 -22.32 4.61 41.93
CA THR A 595 -21.42 5.36 42.84
C THR A 595 -20.62 6.39 42.04
N ASN A 596 -20.70 7.67 42.41
CA ASN A 596 -19.89 8.73 41.80
C ASN A 596 -18.40 8.47 42.00
N TYR A 597 -17.58 9.00 41.08
CA TYR A 597 -16.12 8.91 41.11
C TYR A 597 -15.58 7.48 41.06
N THR A 598 -16.41 6.52 40.67
CA THR A 598 -16.02 5.13 40.42
C THR A 598 -16.13 4.82 38.94
N TRP A 599 -15.13 4.17 38.37
CA TRP A 599 -15.16 3.76 36.96
C TRP A 599 -16.10 2.58 36.75
N TYR A 600 -16.89 2.66 35.68
CA TYR A 600 -17.70 1.57 35.16
C TYR A 600 -17.24 1.25 33.74
N THR A 601 -17.13 -0.04 33.45
CA THR A 601 -16.95 -0.54 32.07
C THR A 601 -18.29 -1.05 31.61
N VAL A 602 -18.87 -0.44 30.58
CA VAL A 602 -20.21 -0.76 30.08
C VAL A 602 -20.10 -1.31 28.67
N THR A 603 -20.59 -2.52 28.45
CA THR A 603 -20.63 -3.21 27.16
C THR A 603 -22.08 -3.35 26.70
N LEU A 604 -22.37 -2.96 25.46
CA LEU A 604 -23.64 -3.16 24.78
C LEU A 604 -23.50 -4.30 23.76
N HIS A 605 -24.46 -5.23 23.73
CA HIS A 605 -24.53 -6.32 22.76
C HIS A 605 -25.89 -6.32 22.05
N ALA A 606 -25.88 -6.59 20.75
CA ALA A 606 -27.08 -7.03 20.02
C ALA A 606 -27.25 -8.55 20.17
N VAL A 607 -28.47 -9.00 20.46
CA VAL A 607 -28.84 -10.42 20.61
C VAL A 607 -29.91 -10.75 19.58
N GLY A 608 -29.74 -11.84 18.82
CA GLY A 608 -30.67 -12.26 17.76
C GLY A 608 -30.37 -11.68 16.37
N ALA A 609 -29.18 -11.10 16.19
CA ALA A 609 -28.62 -10.62 14.91
C ALA A 609 -27.15 -11.04 14.78
N THR A 610 -26.50 -10.67 13.68
CA THR A 610 -25.03 -10.75 13.54
C THR A 610 -24.38 -10.11 14.77
N PRO A 611 -23.35 -10.74 15.39
CA PRO A 611 -22.77 -10.25 16.64
C PRO A 611 -22.29 -8.80 16.52
N LEU A 612 -22.96 -7.89 17.21
CA LEU A 612 -22.57 -6.49 17.34
C LEU A 612 -22.36 -6.17 18.80
N SER A 613 -21.21 -5.58 19.11
CA SER A 613 -20.83 -5.22 20.47
C SER A 613 -19.99 -3.95 20.49
N ASP A 614 -20.17 -3.11 21.50
CA ASP A 614 -19.25 -2.00 21.79
C ASP A 614 -19.14 -1.78 23.30
N THR A 615 -18.02 -1.22 23.74
CA THR A 615 -17.70 -1.01 25.16
C THR A 615 -17.20 0.41 25.42
N VAL A 616 -17.74 1.05 26.46
CA VAL A 616 -17.28 2.35 26.94
C VAL A 616 -16.84 2.26 28.39
N ARG A 617 -15.83 3.06 28.76
CA ARG A 617 -15.42 3.25 30.15
C ARG A 617 -15.79 4.66 30.59
N VAL A 618 -16.57 4.76 31.66
CA VAL A 618 -17.20 6.02 32.09
C VAL A 618 -17.27 6.09 33.61
N MET A 619 -17.18 7.31 34.16
CA MET A 619 -17.21 7.56 35.60
C MET A 619 -18.37 8.51 35.93
N PRO A 620 -19.44 8.06 36.62
CA PRO A 620 -20.51 8.93 37.11
C PRO A 620 -19.93 10.05 37.99
N THR A 621 -20.49 11.24 37.87
CA THR A 621 -20.02 12.41 38.62
C THR A 621 -21.17 13.38 38.85
N ASP A 622 -21.26 13.92 40.07
CA ASP A 622 -22.10 15.07 40.42
C ASP A 622 -21.46 16.40 40.03
N ARG A 623 -20.21 16.38 39.57
CA ARG A 623 -19.47 17.54 39.07
C ARG A 623 -19.34 17.43 37.55
N PHE A 624 -20.17 18.18 36.84
CA PHE A 624 -19.97 18.39 35.41
C PHE A 624 -18.82 19.39 35.20
N ILE A 625 -17.64 18.88 34.85
CA ILE A 625 -16.58 19.73 34.32
C ILE A 625 -16.82 19.84 32.82
N TYR A 626 -17.36 20.98 32.38
CA TYR A 626 -17.34 21.36 30.97
C TYR A 626 -15.92 21.83 30.64
N LEU A 627 -15.03 20.91 30.28
CA LEU A 627 -13.86 21.30 29.51
C LEU A 627 -14.40 21.63 28.12
N PRO A 628 -14.37 22.89 27.64
CA PRO A 628 -14.62 23.12 26.24
C PRO A 628 -13.62 22.26 25.47
N LEU A 629 -14.14 21.36 24.64
CA LEU A 629 -13.34 20.71 23.64
C LEU A 629 -12.82 21.84 22.74
N ILE A 630 -11.60 22.32 23.00
CA ILE A 630 -10.88 23.14 22.04
C ILE A 630 -10.49 22.17 20.93
N THR A 631 -11.44 21.89 20.04
CA THR A 631 -11.07 21.44 18.69
C THR A 631 -10.39 22.66 18.08
N SER A 632 -9.08 22.62 17.90
CA SER A 632 -8.44 23.59 17.01
C SER A 632 -9.01 23.33 15.61
N LYS A 633 -10.07 24.04 15.23
CA LYS A 633 -10.27 24.35 13.83
C LYS A 633 -9.06 25.19 13.45
N LYS A 634 -8.10 24.61 12.75
CA LYS A 634 -7.26 25.39 11.84
C LYS A 634 -8.18 25.90 10.74
N SER A 635 -8.92 26.97 11.06
CA SER A 635 -9.44 27.87 10.05
C SER A 635 -8.23 28.63 9.53
N TYR A 636 -7.82 28.35 8.30
CA TYR A 636 -7.00 29.30 7.57
C TYR A 636 -7.87 30.52 7.27
N LEU A 637 -7.90 31.46 8.20
CA LEU A 637 -8.32 32.82 7.92
C LEU A 637 -7.17 33.45 7.14
N LEU A 638 -7.41 33.64 5.83
CA LEU A 638 -6.76 34.68 5.05
C LEU A 638 -6.87 35.99 5.83
N SER A 639 -5.73 36.63 6.06
CA SER A 639 -5.60 37.95 6.64
C SER A 639 -6.44 38.96 5.84
N PRO A 640 -7.25 39.82 6.49
CA PRO A 640 -7.68 41.07 5.88
C PRO A 640 -6.74 42.22 6.28
N VAL A 641 -6.99 43.38 5.67
CA VAL A 641 -6.30 44.69 5.73
C VAL A 641 -5.31 44.86 4.56
N SER A 642 -5.50 45.79 3.62
CA SER A 642 -6.21 47.07 3.66
C SER A 642 -6.90 47.44 2.35
N ASP A 643 -8.12 47.95 2.48
CA ASP A 643 -8.85 48.74 1.49
C ASP A 643 -8.20 50.13 1.36
N ALA A 644 -7.92 50.55 0.13
CA ALA A 644 -7.71 51.95 -0.23
C ALA A 644 -8.32 52.16 -1.61
N SER A 645 -9.41 52.91 -1.60
CA SER A 645 -10.36 53.07 -2.68
C SER A 645 -9.89 54.03 -3.79
N LEU A 646 -10.53 53.85 -4.96
CA LEU A 646 -11.03 54.88 -5.88
C LEU A 646 -10.15 55.44 -7.02
N ARG A 647 -10.71 55.21 -8.21
CA ARG A 647 -10.81 56.05 -9.44
C ARG A 647 -9.68 55.99 -10.46
N GLY A 648 -10.10 55.75 -11.71
CA GLY A 648 -9.51 56.41 -12.87
C GLY A 648 -9.49 55.56 -14.12
N ASP A 649 -10.34 55.91 -15.08
CA ASP A 649 -10.35 55.47 -16.47
C ASP A 649 -8.96 55.25 -17.10
N ARG A 650 -8.85 54.23 -17.96
CA ARG A 650 -8.59 54.35 -19.42
C ARG A 650 -8.08 53.02 -20.01
N ARG A 651 -8.81 52.48 -20.98
CA ARG A 651 -8.23 51.79 -22.16
C ARG A 651 -7.34 52.81 -22.91
N PRO A 652 -6.30 52.43 -23.70
CA PRO A 652 -6.42 51.40 -24.74
C PRO A 652 -5.14 50.60 -25.15
N THR A 653 -5.40 49.62 -26.04
CA THR A 653 -4.55 49.13 -27.17
C THR A 653 -3.20 48.45 -26.91
N ALA A 654 -3.09 47.16 -27.26
CA ALA A 654 -2.46 46.67 -28.52
C ALA A 654 -2.02 45.19 -28.42
N CYS A 655 -2.51 44.36 -29.34
CA CYS A 655 -1.85 43.13 -29.87
C CYS A 655 -0.53 43.52 -30.62
N PRO A 656 0.36 42.60 -31.09
CA PRO A 656 0.13 41.19 -31.45
C PRO A 656 1.28 40.17 -31.19
N GLU A 657 0.94 38.90 -31.42
CA GLU A 657 1.70 37.79 -32.04
C GLU A 657 3.22 37.61 -31.85
N ARG A 658 3.62 36.36 -31.56
CA ARG A 658 4.69 35.71 -32.34
C ARG A 658 4.51 34.19 -32.45
N SER A 659 4.53 33.76 -33.71
CA SER A 659 4.64 32.41 -34.25
C SER A 659 6.06 31.84 -34.15
N GLU A 660 6.14 30.50 -34.23
CA GLU A 660 7.15 29.62 -34.88
C GLU A 660 7.24 28.32 -34.05
N GLY A 661 7.13 27.09 -34.56
CA GLY A 661 7.21 26.59 -35.93
C GLY A 661 8.52 25.84 -36.18
N LYS A 662 8.65 24.62 -35.63
CA LYS A 662 9.27 23.44 -36.27
C LYS A 662 9.07 22.19 -35.41
#